data_AF-A0A3D5FS53-F1
#
_entry.id   AF-A0A3D5FS53-F1
#
_cell.length_a   1.000
_cell.length_b   1.000
_cell.length_c   1.000
_cell.angle_alpha   90.00
_cell.angle_beta   90.00
_cell.angle_gamma   90.00
#
_symmetry.space_group_name_H-M   'P 1'
#
loop_
_entity.id
_entity.type
_entity.pdbx_description
1 polymer ?
#
loop_
_entity_poly.entity_id
_entity_poly.type
_entity_poly.pdbx_seq_one_letter_code
_entity_poly.pdbx_strand_id
1 'polypeptide(L)'
;MTVLAFEDAGRLPAPGDNVAIAVRRLDAGTRVRLGAGQVTLSHTILEGHRFAVEPIAVGDVLLSWGLPFGVARSAISPGEYVTNPGMLEAVGGRSIDFELPAEPNFEDRVVPYQLDESTFSPAAPMPRRKEIPTFRGFDRGSRGVGTRNHIVVLGTTSRTAAFARQLAQRCSDLPTSDHFDGVVAVAHTEGGGERTPNNRELLLRTLAGFVTHPNVGAALAVDYGSEAVPNEQLRAYLWEQGRDTADMPLDFLSIDGPFDHALAAAERQIREWAEPVAATQRTTCSAGELKLALQCGGSDAFSGVSGNPLAAWVARELVRCGGAANLAETDELIGAEPYVLDKVADVATARRFLETVERFKARAADHGTSAEGNPSGGNKFRGLYNIVLKSIGAAMKRHPDVRLEGCLEYAQPFPASGYYFMDSPGNDLESIAGQVASGCNLIYFVTGNGSITNFPFVPTLKLLTTTARYELLQQDMDVNAGAYQDGASMDDLGDALFDLSLRVSSGERSKGEAAGHSQVSIWRDWPRTSGEGLEDALNTGEPDGHPLPVSVSRSVEAPDVSLHGFDGPAGFHLHRISLVMPTSLCSGQVARMAAERLQQADPESGVRYCALVHTEGCGASSGPNEDIYARSLIGYLTHPSVERAMLLEHGCEKTHNDYMRGCFAEAGVDASQFGYASVQLDGGIEHSLQIIDDWFGDDSSGQGAEPTSRPFVGNLSDLRLGLLSSGSLSSDAAVASARLAAWVVGADGTIVIPDGDALLEDAGFVAHLGLSATTPTLSHGHKAVQPGLHIMDTPGVWTESLTGMGASGVDLMLAHIGEHPMPGHPMIPLIQWTSNERIADLYGADLDARAEGSGENWPAALLGLIESLSRGGFTPLSLRGNADFQITRGLLGVSM
;
A
#
# COMPACT_ATOMS: atom_id res chain seq x y z
N MET A 1 -43.27 -14.96 15.17
CA MET A 1 -41.96 -14.31 15.40
C MET A 1 -41.34 -14.89 16.65
N THR A 2 -40.26 -15.64 16.51
CA THR A 2 -39.48 -16.21 17.61
C THR A 2 -38.80 -15.07 18.36
N VAL A 3 -38.85 -15.08 19.70
CA VAL A 3 -38.11 -14.13 20.54
C VAL A 3 -36.70 -14.68 20.70
N LEU A 4 -35.71 -13.91 20.28
CA LEU A 4 -34.30 -14.26 20.42
C LEU A 4 -33.83 -14.05 21.85
N ALA A 5 -32.98 -14.97 22.33
CA ALA A 5 -32.20 -14.72 23.53
C ALA A 5 -31.18 -13.60 23.25
N PHE A 6 -30.66 -12.94 24.29
CA PHE A 6 -29.73 -11.83 24.10
C PHE A 6 -28.45 -12.29 23.40
N GLU A 7 -27.94 -13.45 23.82
CA GLU A 7 -26.78 -14.12 23.25
C GLU A 7 -26.96 -14.58 21.79
N ASP A 8 -28.20 -14.62 21.29
CA ASP A 8 -28.46 -14.89 19.87
C ASP A 8 -28.64 -13.61 19.05
N ALA A 9 -28.64 -12.44 19.71
CA ALA A 9 -28.89 -11.15 19.09
C ALA A 9 -27.67 -10.23 19.17
N GLY A 10 -27.00 -10.15 20.33
CA GLY A 10 -25.84 -9.30 20.50
C GLY A 10 -24.87 -9.70 21.62
N ARG A 11 -23.81 -8.91 21.75
CA ARG A 11 -22.74 -9.04 22.76
C ARG A 11 -22.49 -7.68 23.40
N LEU A 12 -22.34 -7.66 24.72
CA LEU A 12 -21.79 -6.51 25.44
C LEU A 12 -20.26 -6.64 25.47
N PRO A 13 -19.51 -5.63 24.99
CA PRO A 13 -18.05 -5.68 25.02
C PRO A 13 -17.47 -5.74 26.45
N ALA A 14 -18.04 -4.98 27.38
CA ALA A 14 -17.74 -5.08 28.80
C ALA A 14 -19.01 -4.96 29.67
N PRO A 15 -18.98 -5.49 30.92
CA PRO A 15 -20.04 -5.21 31.89
C PRO A 15 -20.18 -3.71 32.13
N GLY A 16 -21.42 -3.20 32.05
CA GLY A 16 -21.73 -1.78 32.24
C GLY A 16 -21.82 -0.96 30.95
N ASP A 17 -21.50 -1.55 29.79
CA ASP A 17 -21.79 -0.92 28.50
C ASP A 17 -23.31 -0.82 28.27
N ASN A 18 -23.76 0.31 27.75
CA ASN A 18 -25.17 0.61 27.49
C ASN A 18 -25.61 0.32 26.05
N VAL A 19 -24.68 -0.13 25.19
CA VAL A 19 -24.96 -0.58 23.82
C VAL A 19 -24.32 -1.95 23.56
N ALA A 20 -25.00 -2.80 22.81
CA ALA A 20 -24.52 -4.12 22.40
C ALA A 20 -24.17 -4.15 20.91
N ILE A 21 -23.19 -4.99 20.55
CA ILE A 21 -22.85 -5.32 19.16
C ILE A 21 -23.76 -6.45 18.69
N ALA A 22 -24.44 -6.30 17.56
CA ALA A 22 -25.24 -7.34 16.94
C ALA A 22 -24.35 -8.43 16.35
N VAL A 23 -24.60 -9.71 16.68
CA VAL A 23 -23.78 -10.86 16.22
C VAL A 23 -24.24 -11.44 14.87
N ARG A 24 -25.29 -10.86 14.29
CA ARG A 24 -25.84 -11.20 12.97
C ARG A 24 -26.73 -10.06 12.50
N ARG A 25 -27.17 -10.10 11.24
CA ARG A 25 -28.27 -9.25 10.77
C ARG A 25 -29.53 -9.56 11.56
N LEU A 26 -30.16 -8.52 12.12
CA LEU A 26 -31.41 -8.57 12.87
C LEU A 26 -32.44 -7.73 12.10
N ASP A 27 -33.38 -8.38 11.42
CA ASP A 27 -34.38 -7.66 10.61
C ASP A 27 -35.36 -6.86 11.49
N ALA A 28 -35.90 -5.77 10.94
CA ALA A 28 -36.94 -4.99 11.58
C ALA A 28 -38.12 -5.87 12.05
N GLY A 29 -38.62 -5.62 13.25
CA GLY A 29 -39.66 -6.44 13.90
C GLY A 29 -39.14 -7.66 14.67
N THR A 30 -37.84 -7.94 14.61
CA THR A 30 -37.20 -8.97 15.47
C THR A 30 -37.43 -8.62 16.94
N ARG A 31 -37.76 -9.64 17.76
CA ARG A 31 -37.95 -9.49 19.20
C ARG A 31 -36.74 -10.05 19.95
N VAL A 32 -36.15 -9.25 20.83
CA VAL A 32 -34.96 -9.62 21.61
C VAL A 32 -35.30 -9.53 23.09
N ARG A 33 -34.87 -10.54 23.87
CA ARG A 33 -34.97 -10.49 25.34
C ARG A 33 -33.85 -9.59 25.89
N LEU A 34 -34.22 -8.50 26.58
CA LEU A 34 -33.28 -7.59 27.24
C LEU A 34 -33.67 -7.44 28.72
N GLY A 35 -32.74 -7.75 29.62
CA GLY A 35 -33.00 -7.79 31.05
C GLY A 35 -34.18 -8.72 31.40
N ALA A 36 -35.15 -8.22 32.18
CA ALA A 36 -36.39 -8.93 32.51
C ALA A 36 -37.48 -8.81 31.44
N GLY A 37 -37.25 -8.01 30.39
CA GLY A 37 -38.24 -7.65 29.38
C GLY A 37 -37.94 -8.19 27.99
N GLN A 38 -38.70 -7.69 27.02
CA GLN A 38 -38.50 -7.93 25.60
C GLN A 38 -38.69 -6.63 24.84
N VAL A 39 -37.87 -6.42 23.82
CA VAL A 39 -37.94 -5.27 22.93
C VAL A 39 -38.19 -5.74 21.51
N THR A 40 -38.81 -4.89 20.70
CA THR A 40 -38.97 -5.11 19.26
C THR A 40 -38.09 -4.10 18.53
N LEU A 41 -37.21 -4.58 17.66
CA LEU A 41 -36.32 -3.71 16.88
C LEU A 41 -37.14 -2.95 15.84
N SER A 42 -36.99 -1.63 15.79
CA SER A 42 -37.73 -0.77 14.84
C SER A 42 -37.13 -0.79 13.43
N HIS A 43 -35.84 -1.10 13.31
CA HIS A 43 -35.10 -1.12 12.06
C HIS A 43 -34.30 -2.41 11.93
N THR A 44 -33.86 -2.71 10.72
CA THR A 44 -32.88 -3.76 10.47
C THR A 44 -31.52 -3.30 10.98
N ILE A 45 -30.89 -4.13 11.82
CA ILE A 45 -29.56 -3.88 12.40
C ILE A 45 -28.59 -4.86 11.79
N LEU A 46 -27.51 -4.37 11.21
CA LEU A 46 -26.50 -5.20 10.55
C LEU A 46 -25.62 -5.93 11.57
N GLU A 47 -24.99 -7.02 11.16
CA GLU A 47 -23.93 -7.65 11.96
C GLU A 47 -22.79 -6.65 12.24
N GLY A 48 -22.29 -6.65 13.48
CA GLY A 48 -21.28 -5.71 13.96
C GLY A 48 -21.85 -4.34 14.40
N HIS A 49 -23.08 -4.01 13.99
CA HIS A 49 -23.72 -2.74 14.35
C HIS A 49 -24.33 -2.77 15.74
N ARG A 50 -24.71 -1.60 16.27
CA ARG A 50 -25.01 -1.43 17.68
C ARG A 50 -26.46 -1.09 17.96
N PHE A 51 -26.97 -1.60 19.07
CA PHE A 51 -28.28 -1.25 19.59
C PHE A 51 -28.23 -1.02 21.11
N ALA A 52 -29.06 -0.11 21.60
CA ALA A 52 -29.11 0.20 23.03
C ALA A 52 -29.68 -0.97 23.83
N VAL A 53 -29.08 -1.31 24.97
CA VAL A 53 -29.59 -2.36 25.87
C VAL A 53 -30.41 -1.81 27.03
N GLU A 54 -30.31 -0.51 27.27
CA GLU A 54 -31.02 0.24 28.30
C GLU A 54 -31.40 1.64 27.78
N PRO A 55 -32.28 2.39 28.46
CA PRO A 55 -32.63 3.75 28.05
C PRO A 55 -31.42 4.70 28.19
N ILE A 56 -31.16 5.50 27.17
CA ILE A 56 -30.08 6.51 27.16
C ILE A 56 -30.72 7.88 26.97
N ALA A 57 -30.52 8.81 27.92
CA ALA A 57 -31.12 10.14 27.84
C ALA A 57 -30.30 11.09 26.95
N VAL A 58 -30.91 12.19 26.52
CA VAL A 58 -30.21 13.24 25.77
C VAL A 58 -29.04 13.77 26.61
N GLY A 59 -27.85 13.80 26.03
CA GLY A 59 -26.62 14.24 26.68
C GLY A 59 -25.88 13.14 27.45
N ASP A 60 -26.46 11.94 27.61
CA ASP A 60 -25.75 10.80 28.20
C ASP A 60 -24.73 10.22 27.23
N VAL A 61 -23.67 9.63 27.79
CA VAL A 61 -22.60 8.98 27.01
C VAL A 61 -23.01 7.59 26.54
N LEU A 62 -22.58 7.22 25.34
CA LEU A 62 -22.64 5.84 24.86
C LEU A 62 -21.29 5.16 25.16
N LEU A 63 -21.34 3.96 25.73
CA LEU A 63 -20.18 3.24 26.26
C LEU A 63 -19.89 1.96 25.48
N SER A 64 -18.61 1.72 25.21
CA SER A 64 -18.10 0.45 24.69
C SER A 64 -16.76 0.14 25.35
N TRP A 65 -16.60 -1.07 25.89
CA TRP A 65 -15.50 -1.45 26.78
C TRP A 65 -15.33 -0.49 27.98
N GLY A 66 -16.43 0.05 28.49
CA GLY A 66 -16.45 1.01 29.61
C GLY A 66 -15.96 2.42 29.26
N LEU A 67 -15.67 2.70 27.99
CA LEU A 67 -15.18 3.99 27.53
C LEU A 67 -16.21 4.71 26.66
N PRO A 68 -16.34 6.05 26.78
CA PRO A 68 -17.28 6.82 26.00
C PRO A 68 -16.83 6.95 24.55
N PHE A 69 -17.70 6.62 23.60
CA PHE A 69 -17.44 6.83 22.17
C PHE A 69 -18.34 7.88 21.51
N GLY A 70 -19.38 8.34 22.21
CA GLY A 70 -20.32 9.33 21.68
C GLY A 70 -21.28 9.83 22.74
N VAL A 71 -22.10 10.81 22.37
CA VAL A 71 -23.13 11.38 23.23
C VAL A 71 -24.48 11.37 22.52
N ALA A 72 -25.53 10.98 23.24
CA ALA A 72 -26.88 10.91 22.69
C ALA A 72 -27.43 12.30 22.37
N ARG A 73 -27.89 12.50 21.12
CA ARG A 73 -28.53 13.74 20.64
C ARG A 73 -30.05 13.72 20.84
N SER A 74 -30.63 12.53 20.86
CA SER A 74 -32.02 12.23 21.19
C SER A 74 -32.07 11.16 22.27
N ALA A 75 -33.23 10.99 22.93
CA ALA A 75 -33.40 9.85 23.82
C ALA A 75 -33.40 8.56 23.00
N ILE A 76 -32.60 7.58 23.40
CA ILE A 76 -32.44 6.28 22.72
C ILE A 76 -33.11 5.20 23.58
N SER A 77 -34.07 4.49 22.99
CA SER A 77 -34.81 3.44 23.67
C SER A 77 -34.09 2.09 23.61
N PRO A 78 -34.29 1.18 24.58
CA PRO A 78 -33.77 -0.19 24.47
C PRO A 78 -34.21 -0.89 23.17
N GLY A 79 -33.27 -1.48 22.45
CA GLY A 79 -33.46 -2.11 21.13
C GLY A 79 -33.40 -1.13 19.95
N GLU A 80 -33.21 0.16 20.20
CA GLU A 80 -33.05 1.14 19.13
C GLU A 80 -31.66 1.06 18.50
N TYR A 81 -31.61 1.19 17.18
CA TYR A 81 -30.38 1.19 16.39
C TYR A 81 -29.59 2.48 16.71
N VAL A 82 -28.34 2.32 17.15
CA VAL A 82 -27.43 3.42 17.45
C VAL A 82 -26.75 3.89 16.16
N THR A 83 -26.90 5.17 15.81
CA THR A 83 -26.47 5.71 14.50
C THR A 83 -25.86 7.11 14.61
N ASN A 84 -24.70 7.33 13.97
CA ASN A 84 -24.10 8.67 13.74
C ASN A 84 -24.17 9.06 12.25
N PRO A 85 -23.86 10.32 11.87
CA PRO A 85 -23.91 10.75 10.49
C PRO A 85 -23.01 9.93 9.56
N GLY A 86 -21.75 9.69 9.96
CA GLY A 86 -20.77 9.03 9.11
C GLY A 86 -21.10 7.57 8.80
N MET A 87 -21.70 6.84 9.75
CA MET A 87 -22.17 5.48 9.48
C MET A 87 -23.38 5.48 8.55
N LEU A 88 -24.37 6.38 8.76
CA LEU A 88 -25.55 6.45 7.90
C LEU A 88 -25.15 6.75 6.45
N GLU A 89 -24.20 7.66 6.23
CA GLU A 89 -23.63 7.94 4.91
C GLU A 89 -22.95 6.69 4.31
N ALA A 90 -22.08 6.02 5.06
CA ALA A 90 -21.35 4.86 4.58
C ALA A 90 -22.24 3.65 4.24
N VAL A 91 -23.31 3.43 5.01
CA VAL A 91 -24.28 2.35 4.74
C VAL A 91 -25.27 2.77 3.64
N GLY A 92 -25.72 4.03 3.64
CA GLY A 92 -26.65 4.57 2.65
C GLY A 92 -26.06 4.70 1.24
N GLY A 93 -24.73 4.83 1.13
CA GLY A 93 -24.02 4.78 -0.15
C GLY A 93 -23.94 3.38 -0.79
N ARG A 94 -24.45 2.34 -0.13
CA ARG A 94 -24.45 0.95 -0.63
C ARG A 94 -25.84 0.52 -1.09
N SER A 95 -25.89 -0.49 -1.95
CA SER A 95 -27.16 -1.13 -2.32
C SER A 95 -27.69 -1.95 -1.14
N ILE A 96 -28.71 -1.42 -0.45
CA ILE A 96 -29.35 -2.06 0.71
C ILE A 96 -30.82 -2.38 0.43
N ASP A 97 -31.32 -3.46 1.03
CA ASP A 97 -32.70 -3.96 0.90
C ASP A 97 -33.61 -3.57 2.08
N PHE A 98 -33.17 -2.63 2.92
CA PHE A 98 -33.88 -2.21 4.13
C PHE A 98 -33.78 -0.69 4.34
N GLU A 99 -34.66 -0.14 5.18
CA GLU A 99 -34.67 1.28 5.54
C GLU A 99 -33.70 1.58 6.70
N LEU A 100 -32.92 2.65 6.54
CA LEU A 100 -32.08 3.22 7.59
C LEU A 100 -32.86 4.26 8.41
N PRO A 101 -32.49 4.47 9.68
CA PRO A 101 -32.97 5.62 10.44
C PRO A 101 -32.71 6.93 9.69
N ALA A 102 -33.73 7.80 9.64
CA ALA A 102 -33.67 9.04 8.87
C ALA A 102 -32.68 10.08 9.46
N GLU A 103 -32.50 10.06 10.78
CA GLU A 103 -31.65 11.00 11.50
C GLU A 103 -30.73 10.25 12.48
N PRO A 104 -29.49 10.70 12.67
CA PRO A 104 -28.58 10.14 13.65
C PRO A 104 -29.04 10.46 15.09
N ASN A 105 -28.96 9.48 16.00
CA ASN A 105 -29.35 9.63 17.39
C ASN A 105 -28.18 9.89 18.36
N PHE A 106 -26.93 9.83 17.89
CA PHE A 106 -25.75 10.24 18.66
C PHE A 106 -24.75 11.04 17.81
N GLU A 107 -23.87 11.79 18.47
CA GLU A 107 -22.72 12.48 17.88
C GLU A 107 -21.40 11.94 18.45
N ASP A 108 -20.37 11.94 17.60
CA ASP A 108 -19.03 11.49 17.96
C ASP A 108 -18.41 12.45 18.98
N ARG A 109 -17.81 11.90 20.03
CA ARG A 109 -17.12 12.70 21.05
C ARG A 109 -15.87 11.99 21.55
N VAL A 110 -14.71 12.52 21.16
CA VAL A 110 -13.43 12.17 21.77
C VAL A 110 -13.30 12.94 23.08
N VAL A 111 -13.07 12.25 24.19
CA VAL A 111 -12.79 12.87 25.49
C VAL A 111 -11.27 12.95 25.64
N PRO A 112 -10.66 14.16 25.67
CA PRO A 112 -9.22 14.27 25.82
C PRO A 112 -8.76 13.67 27.15
N TYR A 113 -7.77 12.77 27.09
CA TYR A 113 -7.17 12.23 28.29
C TYR A 113 -6.25 13.25 28.95
N GLN A 114 -6.37 13.40 30.27
CA GLN A 114 -5.47 14.24 31.07
C GLN A 114 -4.72 13.35 32.06
N LEU A 115 -3.40 13.30 31.91
CA LEU A 115 -2.54 12.58 32.84
C LEU A 115 -2.49 13.33 34.18
N ASP A 116 -3.08 12.75 35.22
CA ASP A 116 -2.91 13.24 36.59
C ASP A 116 -1.66 12.62 37.23
N GLU A 117 -0.54 13.33 37.10
CA GLU A 117 0.74 12.90 37.68
C GLU A 117 0.73 12.82 39.20
N SER A 118 -0.22 13.49 39.87
CA SER A 118 -0.31 13.47 41.34
C SER A 118 -0.88 12.14 41.86
N THR A 119 -1.65 11.44 41.03
CA THR A 119 -2.26 10.14 41.36
C THR A 119 -1.62 8.98 40.58
N PHE A 120 -0.65 9.27 39.70
CA PHE A 120 0.05 8.26 38.91
C PHE A 120 0.81 7.26 39.80
N SER A 121 0.63 5.97 39.50
CA SER A 121 1.35 4.88 40.14
C SER A 121 2.01 3.99 39.09
N PRO A 122 3.34 3.82 39.09
CA PRO A 122 4.04 2.88 38.23
C PRO A 122 3.48 1.46 38.39
N ALA A 123 3.09 0.83 37.27
CA ALA A 123 2.71 -0.57 37.28
C ALA A 123 3.97 -1.45 37.49
N ALA A 124 3.84 -2.58 38.18
CA ALA A 124 4.94 -3.54 38.33
C ALA A 124 5.12 -4.38 37.05
N PRO A 125 6.35 -4.86 36.75
CA PRO A 125 6.54 -5.80 35.65
C PRO A 125 5.84 -7.13 35.95
N MET A 126 5.44 -7.83 34.89
CA MET A 126 4.80 -9.14 35.04
C MET A 126 5.76 -10.20 35.60
N PRO A 127 5.27 -11.16 36.40
CA PRO A 127 6.08 -12.29 36.83
C PRO A 127 6.44 -13.19 35.64
N ARG A 128 7.74 -13.49 35.51
CA ARG A 128 8.25 -14.42 34.49
C ARG A 128 7.66 -15.83 34.69
N ARG A 129 7.54 -16.57 33.59
CA ARG A 129 7.25 -18.02 33.65
C ARG A 129 8.40 -18.74 34.32
N LYS A 130 8.07 -19.80 35.08
CA LYS A 130 9.08 -20.67 35.71
C LYS A 130 9.74 -21.59 34.68
N GLU A 131 8.92 -22.12 33.77
CA GLU A 131 9.36 -22.96 32.66
C GLU A 131 9.14 -22.16 31.38
N ILE A 132 10.22 -21.96 30.62
CA ILE A 132 10.20 -21.20 29.38
C ILE A 132 10.17 -22.22 28.23
N PRO A 133 9.10 -22.24 27.42
CA PRO A 133 9.03 -23.09 26.23
C PRO A 133 10.15 -22.75 25.23
N THR A 134 10.39 -23.65 24.29
CA THR A 134 11.46 -23.50 23.30
C THR A 134 10.94 -23.69 21.88
N PHE A 135 11.63 -23.12 20.91
CA PHE A 135 11.42 -23.35 19.48
C PHE A 135 12.76 -23.62 18.77
N ARG A 136 12.71 -24.03 17.51
CA ARG A 136 13.91 -24.32 16.70
C ARG A 136 14.25 -23.11 15.80
N GLY A 137 15.09 -22.20 16.28
CA GLY A 137 15.45 -20.96 15.57
C GLY A 137 16.90 -20.92 15.10
N PHE A 138 17.29 -19.90 14.33
CA PHE A 138 18.67 -19.64 13.91
C PHE A 138 19.31 -18.64 14.88
N ASP A 139 20.19 -19.10 15.76
CA ASP A 139 20.92 -18.22 16.68
C ASP A 139 21.95 -17.36 15.93
N ARG A 140 21.77 -16.04 15.94
CA ARG A 140 22.65 -15.03 15.33
C ARG A 140 23.44 -14.21 16.36
N GLY A 141 23.48 -14.67 17.61
CA GLY A 141 24.15 -13.96 18.70
C GLY A 141 23.57 -12.56 18.92
N SER A 142 24.36 -11.52 18.66
CA SER A 142 23.99 -10.11 18.90
C SER A 142 22.76 -9.65 18.10
N ARG A 143 22.50 -10.24 16.92
CA ARG A 143 21.32 -9.95 16.10
C ARG A 143 20.03 -10.63 16.60
N GLY A 144 20.14 -11.56 17.55
CA GLY A 144 19.02 -12.32 18.12
C GLY A 144 18.79 -13.66 17.42
N VAL A 145 17.56 -14.19 17.50
CA VAL A 145 17.22 -15.50 16.92
C VAL A 145 16.25 -15.36 15.75
N GLY A 146 16.60 -15.96 14.62
CA GLY A 146 15.77 -16.00 13.42
C GLY A 146 14.75 -17.13 13.44
N THR A 147 13.53 -16.87 12.97
CA THR A 147 12.50 -17.87 12.66
C THR A 147 12.62 -18.39 11.22
N ARG A 148 13.30 -17.64 10.36
CA ARG A 148 13.63 -17.95 8.96
C ARG A 148 15.11 -17.66 8.66
N ASN A 149 15.58 -18.09 7.50
CA ASN A 149 16.92 -17.88 6.99
C ASN A 149 16.87 -17.56 5.49
N HIS A 150 16.68 -16.28 5.18
CA HIS A 150 16.61 -15.77 3.82
C HIS A 150 17.89 -15.06 3.38
N ILE A 151 18.12 -15.03 2.07
CA ILE A 151 18.96 -14.00 1.45
C ILE A 151 18.05 -12.86 1.02
N VAL A 152 18.35 -11.63 1.44
CA VAL A 152 17.56 -10.44 1.10
C VAL A 152 18.26 -9.60 0.04
N VAL A 153 17.56 -9.32 -1.06
CA VAL A 153 17.96 -8.30 -2.03
C VAL A 153 17.20 -7.02 -1.71
N LEU A 154 17.93 -5.99 -1.30
CA LEU A 154 17.38 -4.73 -0.79
C LEU A 154 17.65 -3.61 -1.79
N GLY A 155 16.61 -3.04 -2.38
CA GLY A 155 16.74 -1.73 -3.03
C GLY A 155 16.87 -0.66 -1.96
N THR A 156 17.86 0.23 -2.05
CA THR A 156 17.97 1.36 -1.10
C THR A 156 16.92 2.44 -1.37
N THR A 157 16.39 2.49 -2.59
CA THR A 157 15.33 3.41 -3.02
C THR A 157 14.37 2.72 -3.99
N SER A 158 13.26 3.40 -4.34
CA SER A 158 12.35 2.91 -5.37
C SER A 158 12.97 2.78 -6.76
N ARG A 159 14.09 3.46 -7.05
CA ARG A 159 14.79 3.33 -8.35
C ARG A 159 15.37 1.93 -8.60
N THR A 160 15.66 1.17 -7.54
CA THR A 160 16.21 -0.19 -7.63
C THR A 160 15.21 -1.29 -7.25
N ALA A 161 13.94 -0.95 -7.02
CA ALA A 161 12.87 -1.89 -6.71
C ALA A 161 12.70 -2.98 -7.79
N ALA A 162 12.71 -2.60 -9.07
CA ALA A 162 12.60 -3.55 -10.19
C ALA A 162 13.82 -4.48 -10.28
N PHE A 163 15.03 -3.97 -10.05
CA PHE A 163 16.25 -4.79 -10.00
C PHE A 163 16.18 -5.83 -8.89
N ALA A 164 15.77 -5.43 -7.68
CA ALA A 164 15.65 -6.33 -6.55
C ALA A 164 14.64 -7.47 -6.81
N ARG A 165 13.46 -7.14 -7.37
CA ARG A 165 12.44 -8.14 -7.75
C ARG A 165 12.95 -9.12 -8.80
N GLN A 166 13.59 -8.62 -9.86
CA GLN A 166 14.13 -9.46 -10.92
C GLN A 166 15.24 -10.38 -10.43
N LEU A 167 16.13 -9.88 -9.57
CA LEU A 167 17.21 -10.69 -9.03
C LEU A 167 16.68 -11.82 -8.13
N ALA A 168 15.72 -11.52 -7.25
CA ALA A 168 15.06 -12.54 -6.43
C ALA A 168 14.36 -13.59 -7.32
N GLN A 169 13.68 -13.15 -8.39
CA GLN A 169 13.05 -14.06 -9.35
C GLN A 169 14.05 -14.95 -10.09
N ARG A 170 15.20 -14.41 -10.54
CA ARG A 170 16.28 -15.16 -11.19
C ARG A 170 16.87 -16.25 -10.28
N CYS A 171 16.82 -16.04 -8.97
CA CYS A 171 17.32 -16.97 -7.95
C CYS A 171 16.22 -17.87 -7.33
N SER A 172 14.99 -17.82 -7.84
CA SER A 172 13.84 -18.56 -7.29
C SER A 172 13.94 -20.08 -7.47
N ASP A 173 14.85 -20.54 -8.34
CA ASP A 173 15.15 -21.96 -8.57
C ASP A 173 16.07 -22.58 -7.50
N LEU A 174 16.66 -21.77 -6.62
CA LEU A 174 17.48 -22.26 -5.52
C LEU A 174 16.65 -23.13 -4.57
N PRO A 175 17.10 -24.36 -4.24
CA PRO A 175 16.31 -25.29 -3.46
C PRO A 175 16.16 -24.80 -2.01
N THR A 176 14.91 -24.61 -1.59
CA THR A 176 14.59 -24.32 -0.18
C THR A 176 14.73 -25.58 0.68
N SER A 177 14.99 -25.39 1.97
CA SER A 177 15.16 -26.47 2.96
C SER A 177 14.85 -25.95 4.36
N ASP A 178 14.88 -26.83 5.37
CA ASP A 178 14.73 -26.45 6.79
C ASP A 178 15.78 -25.43 7.29
N HIS A 179 16.85 -25.22 6.51
CA HIS A 179 17.96 -24.31 6.82
C HIS A 179 18.09 -23.16 5.83
N PHE A 180 17.27 -23.09 4.79
CA PHE A 180 17.31 -22.00 3.81
C PHE A 180 15.92 -21.76 3.22
N ASP A 181 15.35 -20.59 3.50
CA ASP A 181 13.99 -20.25 3.13
C ASP A 181 13.89 -19.55 1.75
N GLY A 182 15.03 -19.31 1.09
CA GLY A 182 15.10 -18.76 -0.27
C GLY A 182 15.58 -17.31 -0.34
N VAL A 183 15.48 -16.73 -1.54
CA VAL A 183 15.88 -15.35 -1.85
C VAL A 183 14.63 -14.49 -1.97
N VAL A 184 14.60 -13.35 -1.29
CA VAL A 184 13.46 -12.42 -1.33
C VAL A 184 13.90 -11.00 -1.64
N ALA A 185 13.02 -10.27 -2.31
CA ALA A 185 13.22 -8.86 -2.60
C ALA A 185 12.53 -7.98 -1.54
N VAL A 186 13.24 -6.94 -1.10
CA VAL A 186 12.66 -5.80 -0.40
C VAL A 186 12.66 -4.65 -1.39
N ALA A 187 11.50 -4.44 -2.01
CA ALA A 187 11.26 -3.42 -3.02
C ALA A 187 10.17 -2.48 -2.48
N HIS A 188 10.52 -1.21 -2.25
CA HIS A 188 9.67 -0.19 -1.62
C HIS A 188 9.60 1.09 -2.47
N THR A 189 8.73 2.03 -2.09
CA THR A 189 8.44 3.26 -2.85
C THR A 189 9.27 4.49 -2.46
N GLU A 190 10.02 4.41 -1.35
CA GLU A 190 10.72 5.55 -0.77
C GLU A 190 12.06 5.90 -1.42
N GLY A 191 12.48 7.16 -1.25
CA GLY A 191 13.84 7.63 -1.56
C GLY A 191 14.17 7.85 -3.05
N GLY A 192 13.19 7.70 -3.95
CA GLY A 192 13.43 7.80 -5.41
C GLY A 192 13.53 9.21 -6.00
N GLY A 193 13.19 10.25 -5.23
CA GLY A 193 13.29 11.65 -5.65
C GLY A 193 14.72 12.20 -5.61
N GLU A 194 14.94 13.36 -6.24
CA GLU A 194 16.25 14.02 -6.29
C GLU A 194 16.58 14.80 -5.00
N ARG A 195 15.55 15.29 -4.32
CA ARG A 195 15.71 16.00 -3.04
C ARG A 195 15.99 15.02 -1.90
N THR A 196 16.65 15.51 -0.85
CA THR A 196 16.68 14.79 0.42
C THR A 196 15.25 14.64 0.96
N PRO A 197 14.77 13.42 1.22
CA PRO A 197 13.40 13.21 1.70
C PRO A 197 13.28 13.62 3.17
N ASN A 198 12.09 14.07 3.58
CA ASN A 198 11.84 14.50 4.97
C ASN A 198 11.90 13.30 5.94
N ASN A 199 11.59 12.09 5.46
CA ASN A 199 11.70 10.84 6.20
C ASN A 199 13.09 10.15 6.12
N ARG A 200 14.16 10.82 5.67
CA ARG A 200 15.49 10.19 5.46
C ARG A 200 16.00 9.34 6.63
N GLU A 201 15.95 9.86 7.85
CA GLU A 201 16.42 9.15 9.05
C GLU A 201 15.58 7.89 9.33
N LEU A 202 14.27 7.98 9.12
CA LEU A 202 13.35 6.86 9.25
C LEU A 202 13.67 5.78 8.20
N LEU A 203 13.88 6.19 6.95
CA LEU A 203 14.22 5.27 5.87
C LEU A 203 15.54 4.53 6.15
N LEU A 204 16.61 5.25 6.48
CA LEU A 204 17.92 4.65 6.82
C LEU A 204 17.81 3.66 7.98
N ARG A 205 17.07 4.01 9.04
CA ARG A 205 16.83 3.12 10.17
C ARG A 205 16.10 1.85 9.77
N THR A 206 15.10 1.98 8.91
CA THR A 206 14.29 0.87 8.42
C THR A 206 15.13 -0.08 7.58
N LEU A 207 15.90 0.45 6.62
CA LEU A 207 16.83 -0.33 5.78
C LEU A 207 17.88 -1.06 6.63
N ALA A 208 18.49 -0.37 7.59
CA ALA A 208 19.46 -0.96 8.50
C ALA A 208 18.84 -2.07 9.38
N GLY A 209 17.59 -1.86 9.81
CA GLY A 209 16.79 -2.85 10.53
C GLY A 209 16.53 -4.11 9.71
N PHE A 210 16.17 -3.97 8.43
CA PHE A 210 16.00 -5.10 7.51
C PHE A 210 17.31 -5.87 7.29
N VAL A 211 18.42 -5.18 7.00
CA VAL A 211 19.73 -5.82 6.81
C VAL A 211 20.14 -6.63 8.04
N THR A 212 19.93 -6.08 9.23
CA THR A 212 20.37 -6.70 10.49
C THR A 212 19.33 -7.61 11.13
N HIS A 213 18.20 -7.83 10.48
CA HIS A 213 17.12 -8.65 11.01
C HIS A 213 17.58 -10.12 11.17
N PRO A 214 17.23 -10.82 12.27
CA PRO A 214 17.73 -12.17 12.53
C PRO A 214 17.26 -13.24 11.52
N ASN A 215 16.18 -12.97 10.77
CA ASN A 215 15.74 -13.83 9.66
C ASN A 215 16.58 -13.69 8.38
N VAL A 216 17.51 -12.74 8.36
CA VAL A 216 18.38 -12.45 7.21
C VAL A 216 19.72 -13.13 7.42
N GLY A 217 19.97 -14.16 6.62
CA GLY A 217 21.22 -14.92 6.60
C GLY A 217 22.29 -14.30 5.72
N ALA A 218 21.90 -13.51 4.72
CA ALA A 218 22.77 -12.61 3.96
C ALA A 218 21.95 -11.48 3.33
N ALA A 219 22.60 -10.36 2.99
CA ALA A 219 21.93 -9.26 2.30
C ALA A 219 22.79 -8.63 1.19
N LEU A 220 22.14 -8.25 0.09
CA LEU A 220 22.73 -7.44 -0.98
C LEU A 220 21.93 -6.14 -1.09
N ALA A 221 22.56 -5.01 -0.75
CA ALA A 221 21.95 -3.69 -0.92
C ALA A 221 22.33 -3.11 -2.30
N VAL A 222 21.35 -2.59 -3.04
CA VAL A 222 21.51 -2.18 -4.44
C VAL A 222 21.10 -0.73 -4.65
N ASP A 223 21.98 0.06 -5.26
CA ASP A 223 21.76 1.45 -5.67
C ASP A 223 22.35 1.74 -7.06
N TYR A 224 22.15 2.95 -7.57
CA TYR A 224 22.91 3.52 -8.69
C TYR A 224 24.03 4.46 -8.20
N GLY A 225 24.00 4.86 -6.93
CA GLY A 225 24.98 5.72 -6.28
C GLY A 225 24.67 7.22 -6.40
N SER A 226 23.71 7.61 -7.24
CA SER A 226 23.26 9.01 -7.39
C SER A 226 22.02 9.35 -6.56
N GLU A 227 21.37 8.37 -5.95
CA GLU A 227 20.10 8.59 -5.24
C GLU A 227 20.28 9.36 -3.92
N ALA A 228 19.17 9.86 -3.37
CA ALA A 228 19.15 10.56 -2.09
C ALA A 228 19.62 9.70 -0.90
N VAL A 229 19.45 8.37 -1.00
CA VAL A 229 19.86 7.38 -0.01
C VAL A 229 20.68 6.26 -0.69
N PRO A 230 21.95 6.53 -1.05
CA PRO A 230 22.83 5.54 -1.64
C PRO A 230 23.40 4.58 -0.58
N ASN A 231 23.98 3.49 -1.06
CA ASN A 231 24.64 2.44 -0.28
C ASN A 231 25.66 2.99 0.72
N GLU A 232 26.39 4.05 0.36
CA GLU A 232 27.35 4.69 1.28
C GLU A 232 26.68 5.21 2.56
N GLN A 233 25.49 5.82 2.45
CA GLN A 233 24.76 6.33 3.60
C GLN A 233 24.21 5.19 4.47
N LEU A 234 23.68 4.12 3.87
CA LEU A 234 23.22 2.94 4.61
C LEU A 234 24.39 2.27 5.36
N ARG A 235 25.54 2.12 4.69
CA ARG A 235 26.76 1.56 5.30
C ARG A 235 27.26 2.42 6.45
N ALA A 236 27.30 3.74 6.29
CA ALA A 236 27.66 4.67 7.35
C ALA A 236 26.68 4.56 8.54
N TYR A 237 25.37 4.51 8.26
CA TYR A 237 24.35 4.36 9.29
C TYR A 237 24.50 3.07 10.08
N LEU A 238 24.71 1.93 9.41
CA LEU A 238 24.97 0.64 10.07
C LEU A 238 26.17 0.72 11.03
N TRP A 239 27.26 1.35 10.59
CA TRP A 239 28.47 1.54 11.40
C TRP A 239 28.23 2.46 12.60
N GLU A 240 27.63 3.63 12.38
CA GLU A 240 27.34 4.63 13.42
C GLU A 240 26.39 4.10 14.50
N GLN A 241 25.42 3.27 14.10
CA GLN A 241 24.49 2.62 15.02
C GLN A 241 25.07 1.35 15.66
N GLY A 242 26.32 0.98 15.38
CA GLY A 242 26.98 -0.19 15.95
C GLY A 242 26.28 -1.51 15.59
N ARG A 243 25.67 -1.58 14.41
CA ARG A 243 24.92 -2.74 13.93
C ARG A 243 25.90 -3.82 13.48
N ASP A 244 25.97 -4.92 14.23
CA ASP A 244 26.82 -6.05 13.91
C ASP A 244 26.29 -6.82 12.70
N THR A 245 27.15 -7.02 11.70
CA THR A 245 26.88 -7.79 10.48
C THR A 245 28.01 -8.77 10.18
N ALA A 246 28.94 -8.98 11.12
CA ALA A 246 30.13 -9.81 10.91
C ALA A 246 29.82 -11.31 10.83
N ASP A 247 28.64 -11.74 11.27
CA ASP A 247 28.17 -13.11 11.28
C ASP A 247 27.45 -13.53 9.98
N MET A 248 27.33 -12.64 9.00
CA MET A 248 26.66 -12.90 7.73
C MET A 248 27.39 -12.29 6.53
N PRO A 249 27.21 -12.85 5.32
CA PRO A 249 27.55 -12.14 4.09
C PRO A 249 26.67 -10.89 3.93
N LEU A 250 27.32 -9.74 3.75
CA LEU A 250 26.69 -8.47 3.41
C LEU A 250 27.54 -7.80 2.35
N ASP A 251 26.91 -7.36 1.26
CA ASP A 251 27.58 -6.57 0.25
C ASP A 251 26.70 -5.44 -0.29
N PHE A 252 27.34 -4.47 -0.93
CA PHE A 252 26.73 -3.27 -1.47
C PHE A 252 27.09 -3.17 -2.95
N LEU A 253 26.08 -3.30 -3.81
CA LEU A 253 26.23 -3.23 -5.26
C LEU A 253 25.73 -1.88 -5.77
N SER A 254 26.61 -1.12 -6.41
CA SER A 254 26.21 0.02 -7.23
C SER A 254 26.16 -0.40 -8.69
N ILE A 255 25.04 -0.16 -9.36
CA ILE A 255 24.86 -0.45 -10.79
C ILE A 255 25.59 0.65 -11.58
N ASP A 256 26.77 0.32 -12.12
CA ASP A 256 27.66 1.26 -12.82
C ASP A 256 27.96 0.85 -14.29
N GLY A 257 27.00 0.16 -14.91
CA GLY A 257 27.06 -0.29 -16.30
C GLY A 257 25.78 -1.03 -16.70
N PRO A 258 25.84 -1.94 -17.70
CA PRO A 258 24.65 -2.62 -18.22
C PRO A 258 23.86 -3.38 -17.15
N PHE A 259 22.54 -3.17 -17.12
CA PHE A 259 21.61 -3.70 -16.12
C PHE A 259 21.67 -5.23 -16.04
N ASP A 260 21.66 -5.92 -17.19
CA ASP A 260 21.77 -7.39 -17.23
C ASP A 260 23.13 -7.92 -16.76
N HIS A 261 24.21 -7.14 -16.95
CA HIS A 261 25.53 -7.52 -16.44
C HIS A 261 25.57 -7.44 -14.91
N ALA A 262 25.02 -6.37 -14.34
CA ALA A 262 24.86 -6.22 -12.90
C ALA A 262 23.98 -7.33 -12.31
N LEU A 263 22.84 -7.66 -12.95
CA LEU A 263 22.00 -8.79 -12.53
C LEU A 263 22.75 -10.12 -12.56
N ALA A 264 23.48 -10.42 -13.64
CA ALA A 264 24.24 -11.66 -13.75
C ALA A 264 25.38 -11.74 -12.70
N ALA A 265 26.02 -10.62 -12.36
CA ALA A 265 27.02 -10.56 -11.31
C ALA A 265 26.42 -10.81 -9.92
N ALA A 266 25.33 -10.12 -9.61
CA ALA A 266 24.60 -10.26 -8.36
C ALA A 266 24.01 -11.66 -8.19
N GLU A 267 23.51 -12.28 -9.28
CA GLU A 267 22.99 -13.64 -9.28
C GLU A 267 24.09 -14.65 -8.90
N ARG A 268 25.28 -14.54 -9.50
CA ARG A 268 26.42 -15.40 -9.15
C ARG A 268 26.76 -15.29 -7.66
N GLN A 269 26.82 -14.07 -7.14
CA GLN A 269 27.11 -13.80 -5.74
C GLN A 269 26.05 -14.41 -4.80
N ILE A 270 24.77 -14.24 -5.09
CA ILE A 270 23.69 -14.84 -4.29
C ILE A 270 23.76 -16.36 -4.31
N ARG A 271 24.04 -16.96 -5.47
CA ARG A 271 24.20 -18.42 -5.60
C ARG A 271 25.41 -18.93 -4.81
N GLU A 272 26.51 -18.17 -4.74
CA GLU A 272 27.67 -18.47 -3.90
C GLU A 272 27.36 -18.35 -2.40
N TRP A 273 26.47 -17.43 -1.99
CA TRP A 273 26.03 -17.30 -0.60
C TRP A 273 25.04 -18.36 -0.16
N ALA A 274 24.30 -18.98 -1.08
CA ALA A 274 23.25 -19.95 -0.75
C ALA A 274 23.74 -21.11 0.12
N GLU A 275 24.91 -21.70 -0.20
CA GLU A 275 25.48 -22.80 0.58
C GLU A 275 25.95 -22.37 1.99
N PRO A 276 26.78 -21.32 2.17
CA PRO A 276 27.12 -20.79 3.49
C PRO A 276 25.92 -20.41 4.34
N VAL A 277 24.89 -19.80 3.74
CA VAL A 277 23.67 -19.43 4.44
C VAL A 277 22.93 -20.69 4.91
N ALA A 278 22.76 -21.69 4.04
CA ALA A 278 22.12 -22.97 4.36
C ALA A 278 22.89 -23.83 5.37
N ALA A 279 24.19 -23.57 5.58
CA ALA A 279 24.99 -24.25 6.60
C ALA A 279 24.62 -23.83 8.03
N THR A 280 23.90 -22.72 8.21
CA THR A 280 23.41 -22.28 9.52
C THR A 280 22.26 -23.18 9.95
N GLN A 281 22.46 -24.02 10.97
CA GLN A 281 21.43 -24.94 11.45
C GLN A 281 20.54 -24.28 12.50
N ARG A 282 19.27 -24.72 12.53
CA ARG A 282 18.38 -24.39 13.65
C ARG A 282 18.92 -24.98 14.96
N THR A 283 18.86 -24.20 16.03
CA THR A 283 19.19 -24.57 17.41
C THR A 283 17.95 -24.49 18.29
N THR A 284 17.98 -25.13 19.45
CA THR A 284 16.89 -25.00 20.43
C THR A 284 17.04 -23.66 21.14
N CYS A 285 16.09 -22.76 20.93
CA CYS A 285 16.10 -21.40 21.44
C CYS A 285 14.92 -21.18 22.39
N SER A 286 15.10 -20.28 23.36
CA SER A 286 14.05 -19.87 24.28
C SER A 286 12.92 -19.16 23.53
N ALA A 287 11.66 -19.39 23.90
CA ALA A 287 10.52 -18.57 23.43
C ALA A 287 10.67 -17.08 23.81
N GLY A 288 11.54 -16.77 24.79
CA GLY A 288 11.91 -15.41 25.12
C GLY A 288 12.71 -14.67 24.03
N GLU A 289 13.15 -15.35 22.98
CA GLU A 289 13.82 -14.73 21.82
C GLU A 289 12.82 -14.25 20.74
N LEU A 290 11.53 -14.52 20.93
CA LEU A 290 10.48 -14.05 20.03
C LEU A 290 10.12 -12.59 20.30
N LYS A 291 10.01 -11.83 19.22
CA LYS A 291 9.58 -10.44 19.19
C LYS A 291 8.37 -10.35 18.27
N LEU A 292 7.22 -10.07 18.87
CA LEU A 292 5.92 -10.13 18.20
C LEU A 292 5.48 -8.75 17.69
N ALA A 293 5.26 -8.63 16.39
CA ALA A 293 4.55 -7.51 15.80
C ALA A 293 3.03 -7.73 15.92
N LEU A 294 2.32 -6.77 16.53
CA LEU A 294 0.86 -6.79 16.64
C LEU A 294 0.30 -5.74 15.68
N GLN A 295 -0.46 -6.19 14.67
CA GLN A 295 -0.99 -5.32 13.61
C GLN A 295 -2.47 -5.61 13.35
N CYS A 296 -3.25 -4.58 13.04
CA CYS A 296 -4.56 -4.72 12.41
C CYS A 296 -4.49 -4.52 10.89
N GLY A 297 -5.40 -5.16 10.16
CA GLY A 297 -5.69 -4.80 8.76
C GLY A 297 -7.12 -4.32 8.61
N GLY A 298 -7.95 -5.09 7.90
CA GLY A 298 -9.38 -4.82 7.78
C GLY A 298 -10.15 -5.05 9.08
N SER A 299 -10.06 -4.13 10.04
CA SER A 299 -10.75 -4.19 11.34
C SER A 299 -12.28 -4.14 11.21
N ASP A 300 -12.97 -4.85 12.09
CA ASP A 300 -14.43 -4.84 12.26
C ASP A 300 -14.82 -4.65 13.73
N ALA A 301 -16.12 -4.63 14.03
CA ALA A 301 -16.60 -4.51 15.41
C ALA A 301 -16.16 -5.65 16.34
N PHE A 302 -15.80 -6.82 15.78
CA PHE A 302 -15.39 -8.00 16.54
C PHE A 302 -13.89 -8.09 16.76
N SER A 303 -13.08 -7.29 16.06
CA SER A 303 -11.63 -7.18 16.28
C SER A 303 -11.30 -6.98 17.76
N GLY A 304 -11.98 -6.05 18.44
CA GLY A 304 -11.81 -5.79 19.88
C GLY A 304 -12.48 -6.81 20.81
N VAL A 305 -13.20 -7.80 20.28
CA VAL A 305 -13.93 -8.83 21.05
C VAL A 305 -13.21 -10.18 20.99
N SER A 306 -12.66 -10.56 19.84
CA SER A 306 -12.02 -11.86 19.60
C SER A 306 -10.53 -11.74 19.25
N GLY A 307 -10.21 -11.27 18.04
CA GLY A 307 -8.87 -11.32 17.47
C GLY A 307 -7.81 -10.54 18.27
N ASN A 308 -8.10 -9.29 18.65
CA ASN A 308 -7.16 -8.45 19.41
C ASN A 308 -6.93 -9.00 20.83
N PRO A 309 -7.98 -9.37 21.60
CA PRO A 309 -7.80 -10.07 22.87
C PRO A 309 -7.01 -11.39 22.77
N LEU A 310 -7.21 -12.18 21.71
CA LEU A 310 -6.45 -13.42 21.49
C LEU A 310 -4.97 -13.14 21.24
N ALA A 311 -4.66 -12.16 20.40
CA ALA A 311 -3.29 -11.70 20.17
C ALA A 311 -2.64 -11.19 21.46
N ALA A 312 -3.39 -10.41 22.26
CA ALA A 312 -2.95 -9.89 23.55
C ALA A 312 -2.65 -11.00 24.56
N TRP A 313 -3.47 -12.05 24.60
CA TRP A 313 -3.28 -13.19 25.49
C TRP A 313 -1.92 -13.85 25.23
N VAL A 314 -1.55 -14.06 23.96
CA VAL A 314 -0.25 -14.65 23.63
C VAL A 314 0.89 -13.66 23.85
N ALA A 315 0.71 -12.38 23.50
CA ALA A 315 1.70 -11.34 23.79
C ALA A 315 2.06 -11.29 25.28
N ARG A 316 1.06 -11.42 26.16
CA ARG A 316 1.25 -11.56 27.62
C ARG A 316 2.16 -12.74 27.95
N GLU A 317 1.87 -13.91 27.39
CA GLU A 317 2.66 -15.12 27.67
C GLU A 317 4.09 -15.06 27.12
N LEU A 318 4.30 -14.47 25.93
CA LEU A 318 5.62 -14.21 25.38
C LEU A 318 6.43 -13.24 26.23
N VAL A 319 5.83 -12.14 26.70
CA VAL A 319 6.48 -11.21 27.64
C VAL A 319 6.85 -11.92 28.94
N ARG A 320 6.00 -12.82 29.47
CA ARG A 320 6.35 -13.64 30.64
C ARG A 320 7.48 -14.64 30.36
N CYS A 321 7.68 -15.07 29.12
CA CYS A 321 8.80 -15.94 28.72
C CYS A 321 10.15 -15.24 28.60
N GLY A 322 10.19 -13.90 28.53
CA GLY A 322 11.43 -13.19 28.16
C GLY A 322 11.32 -12.38 26.88
N GLY A 323 10.25 -12.56 26.11
CA GLY A 323 10.09 -11.98 24.78
C GLY A 323 9.64 -10.52 24.80
N ALA A 324 9.41 -10.00 23.61
CA ALA A 324 8.84 -8.68 23.41
C ALA A 324 7.63 -8.72 22.48
N ALA A 325 6.77 -7.72 22.61
CA ALA A 325 5.73 -7.43 21.65
C ALA A 325 5.64 -5.93 21.45
N ASN A 326 5.22 -5.48 20.27
CA ASN A 326 4.81 -4.10 20.10
C ASN A 326 3.47 -3.95 19.37
N LEU A 327 2.73 -2.97 19.85
CA LEU A 327 1.59 -2.37 19.16
C LEU A 327 2.08 -1.09 18.47
N ALA A 328 1.61 -0.83 17.27
CA ALA A 328 1.92 0.39 16.52
C ALA A 328 0.60 1.15 16.25
N GLU A 329 0.45 1.79 15.09
CA GLU A 329 -0.80 2.40 14.62
C GLU A 329 -1.26 3.60 15.49
N THR A 330 -0.48 4.69 15.48
CA THR A 330 -0.70 5.86 16.37
C THR A 330 -2.08 6.50 16.21
N ASP A 331 -2.56 6.62 14.98
CA ASP A 331 -3.88 7.15 14.66
C ASP A 331 -5.00 6.22 15.17
N GLU A 332 -4.77 4.90 15.20
CA GLU A 332 -5.68 3.91 15.77
C GLU A 332 -5.61 3.77 17.30
N LEU A 333 -5.05 4.73 18.02
CA LEU A 333 -5.11 4.77 19.49
C LEU A 333 -5.72 6.06 20.07
N ILE A 334 -6.23 6.95 19.20
CA ILE A 334 -6.90 8.18 19.62
C ILE A 334 -8.20 7.85 20.36
N GLY A 335 -8.33 8.33 21.59
CA GLY A 335 -9.46 8.03 22.48
C GLY A 335 -9.31 6.76 23.31
N ALA A 336 -8.26 5.95 23.07
CA ALA A 336 -7.96 4.75 23.84
C ALA A 336 -6.89 4.98 24.93
N GLU A 337 -6.43 6.22 25.10
CA GLU A 337 -5.39 6.60 26.06
C GLU A 337 -5.71 6.15 27.50
N PRO A 338 -6.96 6.25 28.02
CA PRO A 338 -7.28 5.74 29.35
C PRO A 338 -6.95 4.25 29.51
N TYR A 339 -7.19 3.44 28.48
CA TYR A 339 -6.89 2.01 28.51
C TYR A 339 -5.40 1.74 28.37
N VAL A 340 -4.71 2.41 27.45
CA VAL A 340 -3.27 2.20 27.23
C VAL A 340 -2.47 2.62 28.47
N LEU A 341 -2.87 3.71 29.12
CA LEU A 341 -2.15 4.32 30.23
C LEU A 341 -2.53 3.79 31.62
N ASP A 342 -3.50 2.85 31.72
CA ASP A 342 -3.87 2.21 32.98
C ASP A 342 -2.73 1.38 33.60
N LYS A 343 -1.81 0.85 32.78
CA LYS A 343 -0.59 0.17 33.27
C LYS A 343 0.65 0.60 32.48
N VAL A 344 1.44 1.48 33.08
CA VAL A 344 2.66 2.04 32.47
C VAL A 344 3.86 1.92 33.42
N ALA A 345 5.05 1.73 32.87
CA ALA A 345 6.31 1.62 33.63
C ALA A 345 6.63 2.86 34.46
N ASP A 346 6.42 4.06 33.93
CA ASP A 346 6.69 5.32 34.62
C ASP A 346 5.98 6.50 33.94
N VAL A 347 6.00 7.67 34.62
CA VAL A 347 5.39 8.92 34.11
C VAL A 347 6.04 9.36 32.80
N ALA A 348 7.35 9.13 32.61
CA ALA A 348 8.05 9.54 31.40
C ALA A 348 7.54 8.80 30.16
N THR A 349 7.25 7.50 30.32
CA THR A 349 6.63 6.67 29.29
C THR A 349 5.20 7.13 28.98
N ALA A 350 4.41 7.44 30.02
CA ALA A 350 3.06 7.96 29.83
C ALA A 350 3.06 9.29 29.06
N ARG A 351 3.97 10.22 29.40
CA ARG A 351 4.15 11.48 28.67
C ARG A 351 4.58 11.23 27.23
N ARG A 352 5.57 10.35 27.00
CA ARG A 352 6.05 10.04 25.65
C ARG A 352 4.95 9.48 24.76
N PHE A 353 4.07 8.63 25.30
CA PHE A 353 2.92 8.12 24.57
C PHE A 353 1.98 9.25 24.13
N LEU A 354 1.59 10.13 25.06
CA LEU A 354 0.73 11.27 24.76
C LEU A 354 1.39 12.24 23.77
N GLU A 355 2.68 12.53 23.93
CA GLU A 355 3.46 13.34 23.00
C GLU A 355 3.48 12.74 21.60
N THR A 356 3.56 11.41 21.49
CA THR A 356 3.53 10.70 20.19
C THR A 356 2.19 10.89 19.48
N VAL A 357 1.08 10.71 20.21
CA VAL A 357 -0.28 10.95 19.68
C VAL A 357 -0.44 12.38 19.19
N GLU A 358 -0.02 13.37 19.98
CA GLU A 358 -0.13 14.78 19.61
C GLU A 358 0.80 15.16 18.45
N ARG A 359 1.99 14.57 18.36
CA ARG A 359 2.90 14.73 17.21
C ARG A 359 2.27 14.23 15.92
N PHE A 360 1.62 13.08 15.97
CA PHE A 360 0.95 12.49 14.81
C PHE A 360 -0.23 13.37 14.36
N LYS A 361 -1.07 13.83 15.30
CA LYS A 361 -2.17 14.77 15.00
C LYS A 361 -1.67 16.06 14.37
N ALA A 362 -0.58 16.64 14.90
CA ALA A 362 0.01 17.85 14.33
C ALA A 362 0.52 17.60 12.90
N ARG A 363 1.23 16.50 12.67
CA ARG A 363 1.75 16.13 11.34
C ARG A 363 0.63 15.91 10.33
N ALA A 364 -0.49 15.30 10.74
CA ALA A 364 -1.70 15.15 9.94
C ALA A 364 -2.35 16.52 9.62
N ALA A 365 -2.47 17.39 10.62
CA ALA A 365 -3.04 18.72 10.47
C ALA A 365 -2.23 19.61 9.50
N ASP A 366 -0.90 19.48 9.48
CA ASP A 366 -0.02 20.20 8.54
C ASP A 366 -0.30 19.86 7.06
N HIS A 367 -1.04 18.78 6.79
CA HIS A 367 -1.49 18.34 5.47
C HIS A 367 -3.00 18.54 5.26
N GLY A 368 -3.68 19.26 6.16
CA GLY A 368 -5.12 19.54 6.05
C GLY A 368 -6.01 18.34 6.37
N THR A 369 -5.47 17.32 7.06
CA THR A 369 -6.24 16.16 7.50
C THR A 369 -6.24 16.00 9.02
N SER A 370 -7.07 15.10 9.54
CA SER A 370 -7.22 14.84 10.97
C SER A 370 -7.16 13.33 11.20
N ALA A 371 -6.45 12.94 12.25
CA ALA A 371 -6.30 11.54 12.62
C ALA A 371 -7.61 10.90 13.11
N GLU A 372 -8.53 11.73 13.62
CA GLU A 372 -9.90 11.37 13.94
C GLU A 372 -10.76 11.06 12.70
N GLY A 373 -10.28 11.36 11.48
CA GLY A 373 -10.95 11.05 10.21
C GLY A 373 -10.97 9.55 9.85
N ASN A 374 -10.12 8.74 10.47
CA ASN A 374 -10.19 7.27 10.45
C ASN A 374 -11.27 6.84 11.48
N PRO A 375 -12.33 6.05 11.18
CA PRO A 375 -12.44 4.87 10.31
C PRO A 375 -12.82 5.11 8.84
N SER A 376 -12.39 4.20 7.95
CA SER A 376 -12.82 4.13 6.54
C SER A 376 -14.31 3.80 6.38
N GLY A 377 -14.87 4.02 5.17
CA GLY A 377 -16.25 3.61 4.85
C GLY A 377 -16.51 2.12 5.04
N GLY A 378 -15.54 1.26 4.70
CA GLY A 378 -15.61 -0.19 4.94
C GLY A 378 -15.67 -0.54 6.43
N ASN A 379 -14.91 0.16 7.28
CA ASN A 379 -14.97 -0.03 8.74
C ASN A 379 -16.32 0.44 9.33
N LYS A 380 -16.82 1.60 8.87
CA LYS A 380 -18.14 2.13 9.28
C LYS A 380 -19.27 1.17 8.93
N PHE A 381 -19.24 0.58 7.74
CA PHE A 381 -20.19 -0.46 7.32
C PHE A 381 -20.13 -1.72 8.21
N ARG A 382 -19.00 -1.99 8.87
CA ARG A 382 -18.78 -3.16 9.74
C ARG A 382 -18.87 -2.85 11.25
N GLY A 383 -19.47 -1.71 11.62
CA GLY A 383 -19.79 -1.40 13.01
C GLY A 383 -18.77 -0.57 13.78
N LEU A 384 -17.72 -0.07 13.11
CA LEU A 384 -16.76 0.88 13.69
C LEU A 384 -17.14 2.31 13.27
N TYR A 385 -18.02 2.95 14.04
CA TYR A 385 -18.68 4.21 13.64
C TYR A 385 -17.78 5.44 13.66
N ASN A 386 -16.77 5.44 14.53
CA ASN A 386 -15.87 6.56 14.74
C ASN A 386 -14.51 6.09 15.25
N ILE A 387 -13.56 7.03 15.36
CA ILE A 387 -12.18 6.72 15.74
C ILE A 387 -12.10 6.05 17.11
N VAL A 388 -12.90 6.49 18.08
CA VAL A 388 -12.83 5.98 19.45
C VAL A 388 -13.19 4.49 19.51
N LEU A 389 -14.25 4.07 18.83
CA LEU A 389 -14.61 2.63 18.76
C LEU A 389 -13.50 1.79 18.12
N LYS A 390 -12.90 2.30 17.04
CA LYS A 390 -11.78 1.64 16.37
C LYS A 390 -10.58 1.53 17.30
N SER A 391 -10.22 2.64 17.94
CA SER A 391 -9.04 2.74 18.80
C SER A 391 -9.13 1.90 20.05
N ILE A 392 -10.28 1.88 20.72
CA ILE A 392 -10.48 1.02 21.89
C ILE A 392 -10.33 -0.44 21.47
N GLY A 393 -10.95 -0.82 20.34
CA GLY A 393 -10.80 -2.17 19.78
C GLY A 393 -9.35 -2.53 19.48
N ALA A 394 -8.59 -1.62 18.84
CA ALA A 394 -7.16 -1.81 18.55
C ALA A 394 -6.31 -1.91 19.83
N ALA A 395 -6.60 -1.09 20.84
CA ALA A 395 -5.89 -1.09 22.12
C ALA A 395 -6.02 -2.41 22.88
N MET A 396 -7.09 -3.19 22.64
CA MET A 396 -7.26 -4.54 23.21
C MET A 396 -6.17 -5.55 22.80
N LYS A 397 -5.23 -5.17 21.90
CA LYS A 397 -3.98 -5.92 21.63
C LYS A 397 -2.98 -5.85 22.80
N ARG A 398 -3.18 -4.92 23.76
CA ARG A 398 -2.51 -4.93 25.07
C ARG A 398 -3.36 -5.72 26.05
N HIS A 399 -2.83 -6.78 26.65
CA HIS A 399 -3.56 -7.50 27.69
C HIS A 399 -3.68 -6.63 28.96
N PRO A 400 -4.79 -6.65 29.71
CA PRO A 400 -4.97 -5.84 30.92
C PRO A 400 -3.86 -5.99 31.96
N ASP A 401 -3.22 -7.15 32.06
CA ASP A 401 -2.08 -7.41 32.97
C ASP A 401 -0.72 -6.93 32.47
N VAL A 402 -0.62 -6.60 31.18
CA VAL A 402 0.64 -6.22 30.55
C VAL A 402 0.86 -4.73 30.71
N ARG A 403 2.03 -4.38 31.22
CA ARG A 403 2.49 -3.00 31.38
C ARG A 403 3.14 -2.48 30.10
N LEU A 404 2.86 -1.24 29.72
CA LEU A 404 3.60 -0.52 28.69
C LEU A 404 5.00 -0.15 29.22
N GLU A 405 6.03 -0.70 28.60
CA GLU A 405 7.44 -0.49 28.99
C GLU A 405 8.06 0.76 28.35
N GLY A 406 7.54 1.22 27.22
CA GLY A 406 8.10 2.36 26.50
C GLY A 406 7.41 2.62 25.17
N CYS A 407 7.71 3.78 24.57
CA CYS A 407 7.38 4.10 23.19
C CYS A 407 8.64 4.06 22.33
N LEU A 408 8.55 3.50 21.13
CA LEU A 408 9.60 3.38 20.14
C LEU A 408 9.33 4.39 19.02
N GLU A 409 10.38 5.03 18.52
CA GLU A 409 10.28 5.66 17.20
C GLU A 409 10.15 4.56 16.13
N TYR A 410 9.61 4.90 14.95
CA TYR A 410 9.53 3.97 13.84
C TYR A 410 10.88 3.30 13.55
N ALA A 411 10.89 1.98 13.37
CA ALA A 411 12.07 1.12 13.16
C ALA A 411 13.13 1.14 14.28
N GLN A 412 12.83 1.71 15.46
CA GLN A 412 13.75 1.69 16.61
C GLN A 412 13.84 0.28 17.21
N PRO A 413 15.06 -0.28 17.36
CA PRO A 413 15.24 -1.58 18.03
C PRO A 413 14.66 -1.61 19.44
N PHE A 414 14.11 -2.76 19.81
CA PHE A 414 13.68 -2.99 21.19
C PHE A 414 14.85 -2.81 22.18
N PRO A 415 14.72 -1.95 23.20
CA PRO A 415 15.77 -1.75 24.18
C PRO A 415 15.88 -2.91 25.19
N ALA A 416 14.77 -3.63 25.42
CA ALA A 416 14.70 -4.80 26.28
C ALA A 416 13.46 -5.65 25.95
N SER A 417 13.29 -6.77 26.66
CA SER A 417 12.05 -7.55 26.65
C SER A 417 10.89 -6.75 27.24
N GLY A 418 9.68 -6.92 26.71
CA GLY A 418 8.49 -6.24 27.24
C GLY A 418 7.47 -5.88 26.19
N TYR A 419 6.47 -5.10 26.58
CA TYR A 419 5.45 -4.60 25.66
C TYR A 419 5.69 -3.12 25.37
N TYR A 420 5.85 -2.79 24.09
CA TYR A 420 6.16 -1.44 23.64
C TYR A 420 5.06 -0.92 22.72
N PHE A 421 4.93 0.40 22.68
CA PHE A 421 4.18 1.10 21.64
C PHE A 421 5.18 1.63 20.59
N MET A 422 4.84 1.66 19.31
CA MET A 422 5.67 2.24 18.25
C MET A 422 4.91 3.34 17.52
N ASP A 423 5.57 4.49 17.30
CA ASP A 423 5.01 5.52 16.43
C ASP A 423 5.02 5.06 14.96
N SER A 424 3.84 4.90 14.37
CA SER A 424 3.64 4.51 12.98
C SER A 424 2.25 4.97 12.49
N PRO A 425 1.99 5.00 11.17
CA PRO A 425 0.63 5.07 10.66
C PRO A 425 -0.10 3.74 10.91
N GLY A 426 -1.43 3.76 10.81
CA GLY A 426 -2.34 2.63 10.79
C GLY A 426 -2.37 1.87 9.46
N ASN A 427 -1.82 2.44 8.39
CA ASN A 427 -1.55 1.68 7.15
C ASN A 427 -0.71 0.44 7.46
N ASP A 428 -1.23 -0.74 7.10
CA ASP A 428 -0.78 -2.02 7.64
C ASP A 428 0.64 -2.40 7.22
N LEU A 429 0.95 -2.27 5.93
CA LEU A 429 2.27 -2.60 5.41
C LEU A 429 3.33 -1.58 5.84
N GLU A 430 2.97 -0.30 5.89
CA GLU A 430 3.86 0.74 6.41
C GLU A 430 4.15 0.53 7.90
N SER A 431 3.15 0.16 8.71
CA SER A 431 3.36 -0.17 10.13
C SER A 431 4.25 -1.39 10.32
N ILE A 432 3.94 -2.51 9.65
CA ILE A 432 4.68 -3.79 9.76
C ILE A 432 6.14 -3.60 9.39
N ALA A 433 6.46 -2.82 8.35
CA ALA A 433 7.84 -2.56 7.97
C ALA A 433 8.67 -1.98 9.13
N GLY A 434 8.10 -1.04 9.91
CA GLY A 434 8.75 -0.49 11.10
C GLY A 434 8.91 -1.52 12.22
N GLN A 435 7.88 -2.35 12.44
CA GLN A 435 7.92 -3.42 13.45
C GLN A 435 8.97 -4.48 13.11
N VAL A 436 9.02 -4.94 11.85
CA VAL A 436 10.02 -5.89 11.35
C VAL A 436 11.42 -5.27 11.43
N ALA A 437 11.63 -4.03 10.98
CA ALA A 437 12.93 -3.36 11.08
C ALA A 437 13.42 -3.18 12.54
N SER A 438 12.50 -3.18 13.50
CA SER A 438 12.82 -3.14 14.94
C SER A 438 13.24 -4.51 15.50
N GLY A 439 13.10 -5.57 14.70
CA GLY A 439 13.53 -6.93 15.01
C GLY A 439 12.39 -7.93 15.26
N CYS A 440 11.13 -7.59 14.97
CA CYS A 440 10.02 -8.53 15.12
C CYS A 440 10.16 -9.72 14.15
N ASN A 441 10.33 -10.92 14.71
CA ASN A 441 10.57 -12.16 13.97
C ASN A 441 9.31 -13.05 13.84
N LEU A 442 8.16 -12.55 14.29
CA LEU A 442 6.83 -13.13 14.10
C LEU A 442 5.80 -11.99 14.03
N ILE A 443 4.82 -12.09 13.13
CA ILE A 443 3.75 -11.10 12.98
C ILE A 443 2.41 -11.76 13.29
N TYR A 444 1.62 -11.13 14.16
CA TYR A 444 0.19 -11.38 14.27
C TYR A 444 -0.58 -10.29 13.54
N PHE A 445 -1.33 -10.73 12.55
CA PHE A 445 -2.15 -9.87 11.73
C PHE A 445 -3.62 -10.13 12.02
N VAL A 446 -4.26 -9.26 12.79
CA VAL A 446 -5.68 -9.39 13.11
C VAL A 446 -6.53 -8.75 12.01
N THR A 447 -7.51 -9.48 11.50
CA THR A 447 -8.38 -8.96 10.45
C THR A 447 -9.79 -9.52 10.55
N GLY A 448 -10.80 -8.64 10.46
CA GLY A 448 -12.19 -9.05 10.38
C GLY A 448 -12.68 -9.29 8.97
N ASN A 449 -12.08 -8.59 8.00
CA ASN A 449 -12.48 -8.70 6.60
C ASN A 449 -11.72 -9.79 5.84
N GLY A 450 -10.57 -10.26 6.34
CA GLY A 450 -9.78 -11.32 5.71
C GLY A 450 -8.58 -10.79 4.95
N SER A 451 -7.79 -9.89 5.57
CA SER A 451 -6.57 -9.42 4.95
C SER A 451 -5.51 -10.48 4.74
N ILE A 452 -4.99 -10.56 3.52
CA ILE A 452 -3.96 -11.52 3.10
C ILE A 452 -2.53 -10.96 3.19
N THR A 453 -2.35 -9.79 3.79
CA THR A 453 -1.05 -9.12 3.99
C THR A 453 -0.01 -10.05 4.64
N ASN A 454 1.17 -10.16 4.03
CA ASN A 454 2.34 -10.84 4.62
C ASN A 454 3.62 -10.08 4.32
N PHE A 455 4.68 -10.36 5.08
CA PHE A 455 6.00 -9.75 4.90
C PHE A 455 7.00 -10.75 4.28
N PRO A 456 7.94 -10.34 3.41
CA PRO A 456 8.72 -11.29 2.60
C PRO A 456 9.58 -12.30 3.36
N PHE A 457 10.12 -11.94 4.52
CA PHE A 457 11.05 -12.79 5.29
C PHE A 457 10.66 -12.98 6.76
N VAL A 458 9.44 -12.58 7.14
CA VAL A 458 8.93 -12.76 8.51
C VAL A 458 7.58 -13.48 8.45
N PRO A 459 7.41 -14.62 9.16
CA PRO A 459 6.15 -15.34 9.13
C PRO A 459 5.01 -14.51 9.72
N THR A 460 3.90 -14.45 9.00
CA THR A 460 2.67 -13.75 9.40
C THR A 460 1.57 -14.77 9.68
N LEU A 461 1.06 -14.76 10.92
CA LEU A 461 -0.13 -15.50 11.33
C LEU A 461 -1.35 -14.57 11.31
N LYS A 462 -2.33 -14.92 10.46
CA LYS A 462 -3.55 -14.15 10.27
C LYS A 462 -4.67 -14.67 11.17
N LEU A 463 -5.18 -13.79 12.03
CA LEU A 463 -6.21 -14.09 13.02
C LEU A 463 -7.53 -13.48 12.57
N LEU A 464 -8.49 -14.33 12.23
CA LEU A 464 -9.78 -13.89 11.72
C LEU A 464 -10.85 -13.78 12.81
N THR A 465 -11.57 -12.65 12.85
CA THR A 465 -12.41 -12.27 14.01
C THR A 465 -13.74 -13.01 14.11
N THR A 466 -14.22 -13.62 13.03
CA THR A 466 -15.51 -14.34 12.95
C THR A 466 -15.35 -15.70 12.26
N THR A 467 -16.10 -16.71 12.73
CA THR A 467 -15.99 -18.08 12.22
C THR A 467 -16.50 -18.22 10.79
N ALA A 468 -17.64 -17.59 10.47
CA ALA A 468 -18.21 -17.66 9.12
C ALA A 468 -17.24 -17.12 8.04
N ARG A 469 -16.55 -16.02 8.34
CA ARG A 469 -15.53 -15.47 7.44
C ARG A 469 -14.29 -16.37 7.37
N TYR A 470 -13.96 -17.06 8.47
CA TYR A 470 -12.81 -17.96 8.52
C TYR A 470 -13.04 -19.17 7.63
N GLU A 471 -14.23 -19.77 7.69
CA GLU A 471 -14.59 -20.90 6.84
C GLU A 471 -14.55 -20.54 5.36
N LEU A 472 -14.97 -19.31 5.00
CA LEU A 472 -14.89 -18.79 3.64
C LEU A 472 -13.44 -18.62 3.15
N LEU A 473 -12.54 -18.14 4.02
CA LEU A 473 -11.16 -17.77 3.68
C LEU A 473 -10.12 -18.75 4.27
N GLN A 474 -10.53 -19.97 4.61
CA GLN A 474 -9.69 -20.88 5.38
C GLN A 474 -8.44 -21.34 4.64
N GLN A 475 -8.34 -21.16 3.32
CA GLN A 475 -7.10 -21.44 2.59
C GLN A 475 -6.03 -20.37 2.81
N ASP A 476 -6.45 -19.16 3.17
CA ASP A 476 -5.57 -18.00 3.34
C ASP A 476 -5.41 -17.58 4.81
N MET A 477 -6.32 -17.99 5.72
CA MET A 477 -6.35 -17.53 7.13
C MET A 477 -5.85 -18.58 8.12
N ASP A 478 -4.87 -18.24 8.96
CA ASP A 478 -4.20 -19.21 9.83
C ASP A 478 -5.05 -19.62 11.06
N VAL A 479 -5.81 -18.68 11.63
CA VAL A 479 -6.47 -18.86 12.95
C VAL A 479 -7.89 -18.32 12.94
N ASN A 480 -8.84 -19.13 13.46
CA ASN A 480 -10.21 -18.70 13.73
C ASN A 480 -10.32 -18.12 15.16
N ALA A 481 -10.23 -16.80 15.31
CA ALA A 481 -10.51 -16.14 16.59
C ALA A 481 -12.03 -16.03 16.87
N GLY A 482 -12.86 -16.11 15.82
CA GLY A 482 -14.32 -16.12 15.92
C GLY A 482 -14.88 -17.23 16.81
N ALA A 483 -14.15 -18.34 16.97
CA ALA A 483 -14.51 -19.43 17.88
C ALA A 483 -14.76 -18.95 19.33
N TYR A 484 -14.15 -17.84 19.75
CA TYR A 484 -14.43 -17.23 21.07
C TYR A 484 -15.90 -16.80 21.19
N GLN A 485 -16.47 -16.25 20.11
CA GLN A 485 -17.87 -15.84 20.05
C GLN A 485 -18.83 -17.03 20.01
N ASP A 486 -18.35 -18.18 19.54
CA ASP A 486 -19.07 -19.45 19.47
C ASP A 486 -18.99 -20.26 20.78
N GLY A 487 -18.29 -19.73 21.80
CA GLY A 487 -18.23 -20.29 23.15
C GLY A 487 -16.94 -20.99 23.52
N ALA A 488 -15.91 -20.98 22.67
CA ALA A 488 -14.58 -21.43 23.07
C ALA A 488 -13.97 -20.49 24.12
N SER A 489 -13.17 -21.03 25.05
CA SER A 489 -12.51 -20.19 26.05
C SER A 489 -11.31 -19.45 25.44
N MET A 490 -11.04 -18.24 25.94
CA MET A 490 -9.86 -17.48 25.50
C MET A 490 -8.54 -18.19 25.89
N ASP A 491 -8.54 -18.95 26.99
CA ASP A 491 -7.37 -19.72 27.43
C ASP A 491 -7.06 -20.87 26.47
N ASP A 492 -8.07 -21.65 26.04
CA ASP A 492 -7.86 -22.74 25.07
C ASP A 492 -7.39 -22.22 23.70
N LEU A 493 -7.99 -21.12 23.22
CA LEU A 493 -7.59 -20.48 21.97
C LEU A 493 -6.17 -19.88 22.08
N GLY A 494 -5.87 -19.26 23.23
CA GLY A 494 -4.57 -18.67 23.53
C GLY A 494 -3.46 -19.71 23.56
N ASP A 495 -3.67 -20.84 24.25
CA ASP A 495 -2.74 -21.97 24.29
C ASP A 495 -2.50 -22.52 22.87
N ALA A 496 -3.57 -22.73 22.09
CA ALA A 496 -3.47 -23.23 20.72
C ALA A 496 -2.67 -22.29 19.81
N LEU A 497 -2.87 -20.96 19.93
CA LEU A 497 -2.14 -19.96 19.16
C LEU A 497 -0.68 -19.83 19.61
N PHE A 498 -0.42 -19.91 20.92
CA PHE A 498 0.93 -19.92 21.46
C PHE A 498 1.73 -21.13 20.93
N ASP A 499 1.12 -22.32 20.95
CA ASP A 499 1.73 -23.53 20.38
C ASP A 499 1.95 -23.42 18.87
N LEU A 500 0.98 -22.90 18.12
CA LEU A 500 1.14 -22.63 16.69
C LEU A 500 2.32 -21.69 16.43
N SER A 501 2.48 -20.66 17.25
CA SER A 501 3.58 -19.70 17.12
C SER A 501 4.95 -20.31 17.34
N LEU A 502 5.08 -21.24 18.29
CA LEU A 502 6.32 -21.99 18.48
C LEU A 502 6.61 -22.93 17.30
N ARG A 503 5.59 -23.59 16.73
CA ARG A 503 5.76 -24.46 15.55
C ARG A 503 6.16 -23.66 14.31
N VAL A 504 5.48 -22.54 14.07
CA VAL A 504 5.76 -21.65 12.94
C VAL A 504 7.15 -21.03 13.07
N SER A 505 7.52 -20.59 14.26
CA SER A 505 8.88 -20.13 14.56
C SER A 505 9.94 -21.24 14.39
N SER A 506 9.54 -22.51 14.54
CA SER A 506 10.38 -23.69 14.33
C SER A 506 10.50 -24.14 12.87
N GLY A 507 9.78 -23.51 11.94
CA GLY A 507 9.86 -23.80 10.49
C GLY A 507 8.54 -24.25 9.85
N GLU A 508 7.45 -24.42 10.60
CA GLU A 508 6.12 -24.61 9.98
C GLU A 508 5.77 -23.33 9.19
N ARG A 509 5.36 -23.47 7.92
CA ARG A 509 5.02 -22.33 7.06
C ARG A 509 3.61 -21.85 7.40
N SER A 510 3.42 -20.54 7.51
CA SER A 510 2.08 -19.95 7.56
C SER A 510 1.38 -20.07 6.21
N LYS A 511 0.06 -19.89 6.17
CA LYS A 511 -0.70 -19.92 4.91
C LYS A 511 -0.26 -18.84 3.94
N GLY A 512 0.16 -17.69 4.45
CA GLY A 512 0.69 -16.60 3.63
C GLY A 512 1.98 -16.96 2.91
N GLU A 513 2.89 -17.64 3.62
CA GLU A 513 4.13 -18.15 3.03
C GLU A 513 3.84 -19.24 1.99
N ALA A 514 2.92 -20.16 2.29
CA ALA A 514 2.51 -21.21 1.36
C ALA A 514 1.88 -20.65 0.07
N ALA A 515 1.13 -19.55 0.16
CA ALA A 515 0.53 -18.86 -0.99
C ALA A 515 1.55 -18.10 -1.86
N GLY A 516 2.77 -17.87 -1.37
CA GLY A 516 3.78 -17.07 -2.09
C GLY A 516 3.44 -15.58 -2.17
N HIS A 517 2.58 -15.08 -1.28
CA HIS A 517 2.13 -13.69 -1.22
C HIS A 517 2.90 -12.90 -0.16
N SER A 518 3.56 -11.80 -0.52
CA SER A 518 4.22 -10.87 0.40
C SER A 518 4.50 -9.52 -0.26
N GLN A 519 4.45 -8.43 0.51
CA GLN A 519 4.71 -7.08 0.02
C GLN A 519 5.45 -6.25 1.06
N VAL A 520 6.05 -5.13 0.64
CA VAL A 520 6.73 -4.18 1.53
C VAL A 520 6.28 -2.76 1.17
N SER A 521 5.93 -1.99 2.18
CA SER A 521 5.78 -0.53 2.09
C SER A 521 6.49 0.09 3.29
N ILE A 522 7.24 1.16 3.11
CA ILE A 522 7.90 1.91 4.19
C ILE A 522 7.09 3.19 4.42
N TRP A 523 7.03 3.68 5.66
CA TRP A 523 6.30 4.90 5.98
C TRP A 523 6.72 6.07 5.08
N ARG A 524 5.78 6.48 4.22
CA ARG A 524 6.00 7.42 3.12
C ARG A 524 6.53 8.78 3.55
N ASP A 525 7.34 9.39 2.68
CA ASP A 525 7.80 10.76 2.82
C ASP A 525 6.60 11.71 2.73
N TRP A 526 6.29 12.42 3.83
CA TRP A 526 5.22 13.40 3.83
C TRP A 526 5.81 14.73 3.34
N PRO A 527 5.31 15.30 2.23
CA PRO A 527 5.98 16.42 1.57
C PRO A 527 6.11 17.67 2.45
N ARG A 528 5.17 17.87 3.39
CA ARG A 528 5.11 19.06 4.23
C ARG A 528 5.65 18.79 5.62
N THR A 529 6.40 19.76 6.14
CA THR A 529 6.93 19.74 7.51
C THR A 529 6.26 20.79 8.41
N SER A 530 5.33 21.59 7.87
CA SER A 530 4.53 22.59 8.60
C SER A 530 3.25 22.96 7.83
N GLY A 531 2.27 23.51 8.54
CA GLY A 531 1.05 24.08 7.97
C GLY A 531 1.21 25.42 7.23
N GLU A 532 2.44 25.91 7.03
CA GLU A 532 2.68 27.18 6.32
C GLU A 532 2.26 27.08 4.84
N GLY A 533 1.37 27.96 4.37
CA GLY A 533 0.82 27.90 3.00
C GLY A 533 -0.17 26.74 2.78
N LEU A 534 -0.72 26.14 3.84
CA LEU A 534 -1.73 25.08 3.72
C LEU A 534 -3.04 25.59 3.13
N GLU A 535 -3.50 26.78 3.52
CA GLU A 535 -4.71 27.38 2.94
C GLU A 535 -4.57 27.61 1.44
N ASP A 536 -3.40 28.06 0.97
CA ASP A 536 -3.12 28.23 -0.46
C ASP A 536 -3.12 26.88 -1.18
N ALA A 537 -2.50 25.85 -0.60
CA ALA A 537 -2.47 24.50 -1.16
C ALA A 537 -3.87 23.86 -1.25
N LEU A 538 -4.69 24.02 -0.21
CA LEU A 538 -6.08 23.52 -0.19
C LEU A 538 -6.99 24.25 -1.18
N ASN A 539 -6.69 25.52 -1.48
CA ASN A 539 -7.48 26.36 -2.38
C ASN A 539 -6.86 26.49 -3.78
N THR A 540 -5.82 25.72 -4.09
CA THR A 540 -5.23 25.71 -5.44
C THR A 540 -6.27 25.14 -6.40
N GLY A 541 -6.79 25.99 -7.29
CA GLY A 541 -7.79 25.56 -8.28
C GLY A 541 -7.22 24.53 -9.24
N GLU A 542 -8.09 23.68 -9.79
CA GLU A 542 -7.68 22.74 -10.84
C GLU A 542 -7.26 23.52 -12.11
N PRO A 543 -6.21 23.08 -12.80
CA PRO A 543 -5.89 23.55 -14.14
C PRO A 543 -7.10 23.43 -15.09
N ASP A 544 -7.20 24.34 -16.06
CA ASP A 544 -8.38 24.45 -16.94
C ASP A 544 -8.47 23.36 -18.03
N GLY A 545 -7.44 22.51 -18.16
CA GLY A 545 -7.36 21.46 -19.16
C GLY A 545 -7.02 21.94 -20.57
N HIS A 546 -6.80 23.25 -20.79
CA HIS A 546 -6.50 23.80 -22.10
C HIS A 546 -5.00 23.71 -22.43
N PRO A 547 -4.62 23.33 -23.66
CA PRO A 547 -3.21 23.25 -24.04
C PRO A 547 -2.57 24.65 -24.03
N LEU A 548 -1.26 24.68 -23.72
CA LEU A 548 -0.48 25.90 -23.80
C LEU A 548 -0.40 26.42 -25.25
N PRO A 549 -0.45 27.74 -25.46
CA PRO A 549 -0.30 28.31 -26.79
C PRO A 549 1.15 28.16 -27.27
N VAL A 550 1.37 27.26 -28.23
CA VAL A 550 2.68 27.07 -28.87
C VAL A 550 2.80 27.94 -30.11
N SER A 551 3.82 28.80 -30.16
CA SER A 551 4.10 29.64 -31.33
C SER A 551 5.05 28.92 -32.28
N VAL A 552 4.54 27.90 -32.98
CA VAL A 552 5.35 27.13 -33.94
C VAL A 552 5.71 28.00 -35.14
N SER A 553 6.99 28.30 -35.33
CA SER A 553 7.47 28.79 -36.62
C SER A 553 7.33 27.66 -37.64
N ARG A 554 6.32 27.72 -38.51
CA ARG A 554 6.05 26.75 -39.61
C ARG A 554 7.19 26.60 -40.64
N SER A 555 8.39 27.07 -40.34
CA SER A 555 9.51 27.17 -41.28
C SER A 555 10.23 25.84 -41.57
N VAL A 556 9.93 24.76 -40.84
CA VAL A 556 10.43 23.40 -41.12
C VAL A 556 9.28 22.41 -41.10
N GLU A 557 8.90 21.90 -42.27
CA GLU A 557 7.89 20.83 -42.39
C GLU A 557 8.33 19.60 -41.60
N ALA A 558 7.38 18.99 -40.86
CA ALA A 558 7.62 17.74 -40.15
C ALA A 558 7.90 16.62 -41.18
N PRO A 559 8.80 15.67 -40.88
CA PRO A 559 8.94 14.46 -41.69
C PRO A 559 7.62 13.69 -41.80
N ASP A 560 7.37 13.08 -42.95
CA ASP A 560 6.23 12.16 -43.13
C ASP A 560 6.49 10.88 -42.33
N VAL A 561 5.57 10.51 -41.43
CA VAL A 561 5.71 9.38 -40.49
C VAL A 561 4.42 8.56 -40.51
N SER A 562 4.55 7.24 -40.64
CA SER A 562 3.44 6.28 -40.60
C SER A 562 3.40 5.53 -39.27
N LEU A 563 2.44 5.85 -38.41
CA LEU A 563 2.29 5.20 -37.10
C LEU A 563 1.39 3.96 -37.23
N HIS A 564 1.97 2.78 -37.05
CA HIS A 564 1.21 1.53 -37.07
C HIS A 564 0.62 1.26 -35.69
N GLY A 565 -0.69 1.10 -35.62
CA GLY A 565 -1.40 0.85 -34.37
C GLY A 565 -2.77 0.28 -34.67
N PHE A 566 -3.74 0.66 -33.85
CA PHE A 566 -5.10 0.17 -33.93
C PHE A 566 -6.09 1.32 -33.78
N ASP A 567 -7.16 1.26 -34.56
CA ASP A 567 -8.33 2.12 -34.41
C ASP A 567 -9.40 1.36 -33.62
N GLY A 568 -9.80 1.90 -32.47
CA GLY A 568 -10.77 1.30 -31.56
C GLY A 568 -11.84 2.29 -31.11
N PRO A 569 -12.79 1.87 -30.26
CA PRO A 569 -13.93 2.71 -29.86
C PRO A 569 -13.53 4.03 -29.17
N ALA A 570 -12.36 4.06 -28.53
CA ALA A 570 -11.80 5.21 -27.84
C ALA A 570 -10.77 5.99 -28.67
N GLY A 571 -10.59 5.64 -29.95
CA GLY A 571 -9.65 6.25 -30.88
C GLY A 571 -8.38 5.43 -31.14
N PHE A 572 -7.44 6.04 -31.85
CA PHE A 572 -6.16 5.44 -32.20
C PHE A 572 -5.30 5.15 -30.97
N HIS A 573 -4.63 4.00 -30.98
CA HIS A 573 -3.66 3.61 -29.97
C HIS A 573 -2.62 2.63 -30.53
N LEU A 574 -1.43 2.59 -29.91
CA LEU A 574 -0.31 1.78 -30.39
C LEU A 574 -0.35 0.31 -29.93
N HIS A 575 -1.04 0.02 -28.82
CA HIS A 575 -0.94 -1.27 -28.13
C HIS A 575 -2.29 -1.78 -27.66
N ARG A 576 -2.47 -3.10 -27.70
CA ARG A 576 -3.66 -3.78 -27.16
C ARG A 576 -3.33 -4.34 -25.78
N ILE A 577 -3.99 -3.84 -24.75
CA ILE A 577 -3.76 -4.16 -23.35
C ILE A 577 -5.01 -4.80 -22.73
N SER A 578 -4.81 -5.89 -21.99
CA SER A 578 -5.77 -6.40 -21.01
C SER A 578 -5.26 -6.08 -19.61
N LEU A 579 -6.08 -5.38 -18.83
CA LEU A 579 -5.65 -4.76 -17.56
C LEU A 579 -6.34 -5.41 -16.36
N VAL A 580 -5.55 -5.94 -15.42
CA VAL A 580 -6.00 -6.27 -14.07
C VAL A 580 -5.60 -5.12 -13.15
N MET A 581 -6.56 -4.27 -12.79
CA MET A 581 -6.33 -3.10 -11.94
C MET A 581 -6.65 -3.46 -10.47
N PRO A 582 -5.65 -3.61 -9.60
CA PRO A 582 -5.92 -3.71 -8.17
C PRO A 582 -6.53 -2.40 -7.66
N THR A 583 -7.46 -2.46 -6.71
CA THR A 583 -7.99 -1.26 -6.03
C THR A 583 -7.34 -0.99 -4.69
N SER A 584 -6.37 -1.81 -4.28
CA SER A 584 -5.60 -1.64 -3.07
C SER A 584 -4.25 -2.36 -3.16
N LEU A 585 -3.32 -1.94 -2.30
CA LEU A 585 -2.03 -2.61 -2.12
C LEU A 585 -2.19 -4.12 -1.84
N CYS A 586 -3.13 -4.49 -0.97
CA CYS A 586 -3.40 -5.89 -0.59
C CYS A 586 -3.78 -6.79 -1.79
N SER A 587 -4.46 -6.27 -2.81
CA SER A 587 -4.79 -7.03 -4.02
C SER A 587 -3.72 -6.96 -5.12
N GLY A 588 -2.70 -6.10 -4.97
CA GLY A 588 -1.69 -5.84 -5.98
C GLY A 588 -0.91 -7.07 -6.44
N GLN A 589 -0.40 -7.87 -5.51
CA GLN A 589 0.32 -9.09 -5.91
C GLN A 589 -0.60 -10.14 -6.54
N VAL A 590 -1.85 -10.29 -6.07
CA VAL A 590 -2.82 -11.20 -6.70
C VAL A 590 -3.13 -10.75 -8.13
N ALA A 591 -3.26 -9.44 -8.37
CA ALA A 591 -3.42 -8.88 -9.71
C ALA A 591 -2.22 -9.20 -10.63
N ARG A 592 -0.99 -9.08 -10.10
CA ARG A 592 0.22 -9.47 -10.84
C ARG A 592 0.25 -10.97 -11.16
N MET A 593 -0.09 -11.83 -10.20
CA MET A 593 -0.20 -13.28 -10.44
C MET A 593 -1.22 -13.60 -11.53
N ALA A 594 -2.35 -12.89 -11.56
CA ALA A 594 -3.35 -13.04 -12.61
C ALA A 594 -2.82 -12.60 -13.98
N ALA A 595 -2.21 -11.42 -14.08
CA ALA A 595 -1.64 -10.93 -15.34
C ALA A 595 -0.56 -11.86 -15.89
N GLU A 596 0.32 -12.40 -15.03
CA GLU A 596 1.35 -13.37 -15.41
C GLU A 596 0.75 -14.69 -15.91
N ARG A 597 -0.28 -15.22 -15.23
CA ARG A 597 -1.00 -16.43 -15.64
C ARG A 597 -1.68 -16.25 -17.00
N LEU A 598 -2.38 -15.14 -17.19
CA LEU A 598 -3.05 -14.82 -18.45
C LEU A 598 -2.04 -14.68 -19.60
N GLN A 599 -0.91 -13.99 -19.36
CA GLN A 599 0.15 -13.83 -20.36
C GLN A 599 0.78 -15.17 -20.77
N GLN A 600 0.92 -16.11 -19.83
CA GLN A 600 1.42 -17.47 -20.11
C GLN A 600 0.40 -18.33 -20.85
N ALA A 601 -0.90 -18.13 -20.59
CA ALA A 601 -1.97 -18.87 -21.25
C ALA A 601 -2.17 -18.43 -22.71
N ASP A 602 -1.91 -17.17 -23.03
CA ASP A 602 -2.09 -16.60 -24.38
C ASP A 602 -0.90 -15.73 -24.86
N PRO A 603 0.25 -16.35 -25.15
CA PRO A 603 1.46 -15.61 -25.54
C PRO A 603 1.42 -15.04 -26.98
N GLU A 604 0.53 -15.51 -27.84
CA GLU A 604 0.54 -15.24 -29.29
C GLU A 604 -0.58 -14.28 -29.77
N SER A 605 -1.49 -13.83 -28.90
CA SER A 605 -2.62 -12.97 -29.30
C SER A 605 -2.24 -11.53 -29.68
N GLY A 606 -1.01 -11.13 -29.39
CA GLY A 606 -0.54 -9.75 -29.53
C GLY A 606 -1.17 -8.79 -28.51
N VAL A 607 -1.97 -9.30 -27.56
CA VAL A 607 -2.46 -8.56 -26.40
C VAL A 607 -1.45 -8.71 -25.26
N ARG A 608 -1.10 -7.61 -24.61
CA ARG A 608 -0.30 -7.65 -23.37
C ARG A 608 -1.21 -7.65 -22.16
N TYR A 609 -0.95 -8.56 -21.23
CA TYR A 609 -1.62 -8.57 -19.95
C TYR A 609 -0.79 -7.80 -18.92
N CYS A 610 -1.40 -6.80 -18.29
CA CYS A 610 -0.73 -5.92 -17.34
C CYS A 610 -1.48 -5.88 -16.01
N ALA A 611 -0.74 -5.79 -14.92
CA ALA A 611 -1.25 -5.38 -13.62
C ALA A 611 -0.53 -4.11 -13.17
N LEU A 612 -1.28 -3.11 -12.71
CA LEU A 612 -0.74 -1.85 -12.22
C LEU A 612 -0.71 -1.86 -10.69
N VAL A 613 0.31 -2.54 -10.14
CA VAL A 613 0.49 -2.72 -8.69
C VAL A 613 0.93 -1.42 -8.04
N HIS A 614 0.22 -0.96 -7.01
CA HIS A 614 0.51 0.28 -6.28
C HIS A 614 0.33 0.12 -4.77
N THR A 615 0.77 1.12 -4.00
CA THR A 615 0.66 1.16 -2.52
C THR A 615 -0.58 1.85 -1.98
N GLU A 616 -1.41 2.39 -2.85
CA GLU A 616 -2.58 3.19 -2.47
C GLU A 616 -3.86 2.34 -2.32
N GLY A 617 -4.96 2.98 -1.93
CA GLY A 617 -6.28 2.38 -1.69
C GLY A 617 -6.58 2.04 -0.22
N CYS A 618 -5.54 1.79 0.58
CA CYS A 618 -5.63 1.59 2.03
C CYS A 618 -4.94 2.72 2.80
N GLY A 619 -5.57 3.23 3.86
CA GLY A 619 -4.90 4.13 4.82
C GLY A 619 -4.29 5.40 4.21
N ALA A 620 -4.85 5.93 3.12
CA ALA A 620 -4.51 7.25 2.61
C ALA A 620 -5.46 8.31 3.19
N SER A 621 -4.99 9.54 3.35
CA SER A 621 -5.85 10.65 3.79
C SER A 621 -6.94 10.99 2.75
N SER A 622 -8.10 11.39 3.26
CA SER A 622 -9.26 11.78 2.44
C SER A 622 -9.05 13.09 1.67
N GLY A 623 -9.91 13.36 0.69
CA GLY A 623 -9.94 14.63 -0.05
C GLY A 623 -9.10 14.57 -1.34
N PRO A 624 -8.26 15.58 -1.65
CA PRO A 624 -7.56 15.67 -2.94
C PRO A 624 -6.76 14.43 -3.35
N ASN A 625 -6.24 13.68 -2.37
CA ASN A 625 -5.44 12.48 -2.62
C ASN A 625 -6.30 11.33 -3.15
N GLU A 626 -7.54 11.20 -2.65
CA GLU A 626 -8.53 10.26 -3.16
C GLU A 626 -8.97 10.61 -4.57
N ASP A 627 -9.12 11.91 -4.86
CA ASP A 627 -9.47 12.38 -6.19
C ASP A 627 -8.34 12.08 -7.19
N ILE A 628 -7.08 12.33 -6.83
CA ILE A 628 -5.91 11.96 -7.63
C ILE A 628 -5.89 10.45 -7.89
N TYR A 629 -6.11 9.64 -6.85
CA TYR A 629 -6.13 8.19 -6.95
C TYR A 629 -7.25 7.70 -7.90
N ALA A 630 -8.49 8.11 -7.65
CA ALA A 630 -9.65 7.70 -8.43
C ALA A 630 -9.52 8.15 -9.90
N ARG A 631 -9.09 9.40 -10.12
CA ARG A 631 -8.83 9.95 -11.45
C ARG A 631 -7.75 9.15 -12.18
N SER A 632 -6.66 8.80 -11.51
CA SER A 632 -5.57 8.01 -12.11
C SER A 632 -6.07 6.62 -12.52
N LEU A 633 -6.79 5.92 -11.65
CA LEU A 633 -7.36 4.61 -11.97
C LEU A 633 -8.34 4.68 -13.15
N ILE A 634 -9.25 5.67 -13.15
CA ILE A 634 -10.19 5.89 -14.25
C ILE A 634 -9.44 6.16 -15.56
N GLY A 635 -8.38 6.98 -15.51
CA GLY A 635 -7.53 7.28 -16.66
C GLY A 635 -6.94 6.02 -17.30
N TYR A 636 -6.43 5.09 -16.49
CA TYR A 636 -5.93 3.81 -16.98
C TYR A 636 -7.03 2.87 -17.46
N LEU A 637 -8.12 2.72 -16.70
CA LEU A 637 -9.23 1.83 -17.04
C LEU A 637 -9.93 2.25 -18.33
N THR A 638 -9.90 3.55 -18.65
CA THR A 638 -10.48 4.13 -19.88
C THR A 638 -9.43 4.53 -20.92
N HIS A 639 -8.17 4.11 -20.72
CA HIS A 639 -7.09 4.38 -21.65
C HIS A 639 -7.39 3.69 -22.99
N PRO A 640 -7.23 4.36 -24.16
CA PRO A 640 -7.61 3.77 -25.45
C PRO A 640 -6.92 2.45 -25.80
N SER A 641 -5.72 2.21 -25.27
CA SER A 641 -5.01 0.93 -25.38
C SER A 641 -5.63 -0.24 -24.60
N VAL A 642 -6.54 0.01 -23.66
CA VAL A 642 -7.15 -1.03 -22.81
C VAL A 642 -8.41 -1.55 -23.49
N GLU A 643 -8.35 -2.79 -23.97
CA GLU A 643 -9.51 -3.43 -24.63
C GLU A 643 -10.45 -4.07 -23.61
N ARG A 644 -9.88 -4.61 -22.54
CA ARG A 644 -10.60 -5.26 -21.45
C ARG A 644 -9.92 -4.89 -20.14
N ALA A 645 -10.71 -4.51 -19.15
CA ALA A 645 -10.21 -4.26 -17.82
C ALA A 645 -11.05 -4.98 -16.77
N MET A 646 -10.38 -5.33 -15.67
CA MET A 646 -11.00 -5.92 -14.51
C MET A 646 -10.44 -5.26 -13.26
N LEU A 647 -11.34 -4.87 -12.35
CA LEU A 647 -10.95 -4.39 -11.04
C LEU A 647 -10.86 -5.56 -10.07
N LEU A 648 -9.75 -5.63 -9.35
CA LEU A 648 -9.54 -6.59 -8.27
C LEU A 648 -9.47 -5.84 -6.95
N GLU A 649 -10.56 -5.90 -6.20
CA GLU A 649 -10.54 -5.46 -4.81
C GLU A 649 -10.02 -6.56 -3.91
N HIS A 650 -9.63 -6.13 -2.73
CA HIS A 650 -9.47 -7.03 -1.63
C HIS A 650 -10.76 -7.08 -0.80
N GLY A 651 -11.35 -5.93 -0.46
CA GLY A 651 -12.68 -5.78 0.15
C GLY A 651 -12.72 -4.98 1.48
N CYS A 652 -11.56 -4.59 2.03
CA CYS A 652 -11.47 -3.83 3.29
C CYS A 652 -10.92 -2.41 3.14
N GLU A 653 -10.40 -2.09 1.97
CA GLU A 653 -9.93 -0.77 1.56
C GLU A 653 -11.07 0.26 1.53
N LYS A 654 -10.67 1.53 1.47
CA LYS A 654 -11.63 2.62 1.25
C LYS A 654 -12.17 2.62 -0.17
N THR A 655 -11.31 2.26 -1.14
CA THR A 655 -11.55 2.37 -2.58
C THR A 655 -12.04 1.06 -3.21
N HIS A 656 -12.93 0.34 -2.52
CA HIS A 656 -13.49 -0.93 -2.99
C HIS A 656 -14.30 -0.79 -4.30
N ASN A 657 -14.68 -1.90 -4.93
CA ASN A 657 -15.35 -1.93 -6.23
C ASN A 657 -16.62 -1.05 -6.28
N ASP A 658 -17.45 -1.05 -5.24
CA ASP A 658 -18.64 -0.16 -5.20
C ASP A 658 -18.29 1.33 -5.14
N TYR A 659 -17.19 1.70 -4.47
CA TYR A 659 -16.70 3.08 -4.47
C TYR A 659 -16.28 3.47 -5.90
N MET A 660 -15.50 2.60 -6.57
CA MET A 660 -15.08 2.85 -7.95
C MET A 660 -16.28 2.96 -8.91
N ARG A 661 -17.37 2.20 -8.70
CA ARG A 661 -18.62 2.38 -9.46
C ARG A 661 -19.26 3.74 -9.24
N GLY A 662 -19.22 4.26 -8.02
CA GLY A 662 -19.63 5.64 -7.72
C GLY A 662 -18.80 6.64 -8.51
N CYS A 663 -17.46 6.52 -8.46
CA CYS A 663 -16.56 7.38 -9.24
C CYS A 663 -16.78 7.27 -10.75
N PHE A 664 -17.07 6.08 -11.28
CA PHE A 664 -17.42 5.91 -12.69
C PHE A 664 -18.71 6.65 -13.06
N ALA A 665 -19.74 6.56 -12.22
CA ALA A 665 -21.00 7.27 -12.46
C ALA A 665 -20.79 8.80 -12.47
N GLU A 666 -19.98 9.33 -11.56
CA GLU A 666 -19.61 10.75 -11.50
C GLU A 666 -18.79 11.18 -12.73
N ALA A 667 -17.88 10.33 -13.19
CA ALA A 667 -17.06 10.57 -14.38
C ALA A 667 -17.79 10.29 -15.72
N GLY A 668 -19.04 9.82 -15.69
CA GLY A 668 -19.79 9.44 -16.90
C GLY A 668 -19.27 8.19 -17.62
N VAL A 669 -18.59 7.31 -16.89
CA VAL A 669 -18.03 6.04 -17.39
C VAL A 669 -19.01 4.90 -17.13
N ASP A 670 -19.29 4.09 -18.16
CA ASP A 670 -20.15 2.91 -18.02
C ASP A 670 -19.42 1.80 -17.25
N ALA A 671 -19.84 1.53 -16.02
CA ALA A 671 -19.26 0.49 -15.17
C ALA A 671 -19.44 -0.93 -15.73
N SER A 672 -20.42 -1.18 -16.62
CA SER A 672 -20.71 -2.53 -17.13
C SER A 672 -19.65 -3.05 -18.11
N GLN A 673 -18.75 -2.18 -18.58
CA GLN A 673 -17.64 -2.57 -19.46
C GLN A 673 -16.48 -3.26 -18.72
N PHE A 674 -16.48 -3.25 -17.38
CA PHE A 674 -15.41 -3.80 -16.55
C PHE A 674 -15.81 -5.10 -15.85
N GLY A 675 -14.83 -5.99 -15.68
CA GLY A 675 -14.92 -7.13 -14.78
C GLY A 675 -14.67 -6.71 -13.32
N TYR A 676 -15.16 -7.50 -12.37
CA TYR A 676 -14.95 -7.25 -10.94
C TYR A 676 -14.73 -8.56 -10.19
N ALA A 677 -13.70 -8.62 -9.36
CA ALA A 677 -13.50 -9.68 -8.36
C ALA A 677 -13.08 -9.08 -7.02
N SER A 678 -13.19 -9.88 -5.97
CA SER A 678 -12.90 -9.55 -4.58
C SER A 678 -12.24 -10.72 -3.89
N VAL A 679 -10.99 -10.57 -3.46
CA VAL A 679 -10.27 -11.62 -2.72
C VAL A 679 -11.06 -12.09 -1.51
N GLN A 680 -11.66 -11.16 -0.77
CA GLN A 680 -12.35 -11.53 0.47
C GLN A 680 -13.80 -11.99 0.26
N LEU A 681 -14.53 -11.48 -0.73
CA LEU A 681 -15.92 -11.90 -0.96
C LEU A 681 -16.00 -13.18 -1.79
N ASP A 682 -15.01 -13.41 -2.66
CA ASP A 682 -15.00 -14.58 -3.53
C ASP A 682 -14.31 -15.79 -2.91
N GLY A 683 -13.91 -15.77 -1.62
CA GLY A 683 -13.38 -16.98 -0.98
C GLY A 683 -11.89 -17.23 -1.18
N GLY A 684 -11.11 -16.16 -1.34
CA GLY A 684 -9.66 -16.19 -1.25
C GLY A 684 -8.93 -16.10 -2.59
N ILE A 685 -7.61 -16.20 -2.52
CA ILE A 685 -6.71 -15.92 -3.66
C ILE A 685 -7.03 -16.83 -4.86
N GLU A 686 -7.15 -18.14 -4.65
CA GLU A 686 -7.32 -19.12 -5.74
C GLU A 686 -8.62 -18.92 -6.51
N HIS A 687 -9.75 -18.68 -5.82
CA HIS A 687 -11.04 -18.51 -6.48
C HIS A 687 -11.13 -17.16 -7.19
N SER A 688 -10.55 -16.08 -6.62
CA SER A 688 -10.47 -14.80 -7.34
C SER A 688 -9.62 -14.91 -8.62
N LEU A 689 -8.51 -15.66 -8.59
CA LEU A 689 -7.73 -15.93 -9.80
C LEU A 689 -8.56 -16.68 -10.85
N GLN A 690 -9.39 -17.64 -10.44
CA GLN A 690 -10.29 -18.34 -11.36
C GLN A 690 -11.34 -17.40 -11.97
N ILE A 691 -11.94 -16.50 -11.19
CA ILE A 691 -12.91 -15.51 -11.70
C ILE A 691 -12.25 -14.58 -12.73
N ILE A 692 -10.99 -14.19 -12.49
CA ILE A 692 -10.22 -13.36 -13.43
C ILE A 692 -9.93 -14.17 -14.71
N ASP A 693 -9.44 -15.40 -14.57
CA ASP A 693 -9.16 -16.29 -15.71
C ASP A 693 -10.43 -16.52 -16.54
N ASP A 694 -11.58 -16.76 -15.89
CA ASP A 694 -12.87 -16.90 -16.56
C ASP A 694 -13.28 -15.61 -17.25
N TRP A 695 -13.18 -14.44 -16.60
CA TRP A 695 -13.51 -13.17 -17.25
C TRP A 695 -12.72 -12.97 -18.54
N PHE A 696 -11.39 -13.13 -18.50
CA PHE A 696 -10.55 -12.94 -19.69
C PHE A 696 -10.63 -14.10 -20.69
N GLY A 697 -10.94 -15.32 -20.26
CA GLY A 697 -11.03 -16.53 -21.08
C GLY A 697 -12.43 -16.85 -21.63
N ASP A 698 -13.49 -16.24 -21.11
CA ASP A 698 -14.87 -16.56 -21.50
C ASP A 698 -15.19 -16.04 -22.91
N ASP A 699 -15.18 -16.96 -23.86
CA ASP A 699 -15.66 -16.83 -25.24
C ASP A 699 -17.19 -17.12 -25.34
N SER A 700 -17.88 -17.40 -24.22
CA SER A 700 -19.25 -17.95 -24.21
C SER A 700 -20.38 -16.99 -24.65
N SER A 701 -20.05 -15.77 -25.07
CA SER A 701 -21.02 -14.88 -25.74
C SER A 701 -21.40 -15.32 -27.17
N GLY A 702 -20.78 -16.37 -27.70
CA GLY A 702 -21.17 -16.95 -29.00
C GLY A 702 -20.83 -16.09 -30.22
N GLN A 703 -19.98 -15.09 -30.02
CA GLN A 703 -19.14 -14.48 -31.04
C GLN A 703 -17.74 -14.60 -30.45
N GLY A 704 -16.81 -15.32 -31.10
CA GLY A 704 -15.40 -15.10 -30.76
C GLY A 704 -15.20 -13.61 -30.87
N ALA A 705 -14.91 -12.92 -29.77
CA ALA A 705 -15.05 -11.48 -29.73
C ALA A 705 -14.10 -10.93 -30.81
N GLU A 706 -14.65 -10.43 -31.93
CA GLU A 706 -13.82 -9.75 -32.92
C GLU A 706 -13.03 -8.68 -32.14
N PRO A 707 -11.72 -8.53 -32.39
CA PRO A 707 -10.96 -7.45 -31.81
C PRO A 707 -11.76 -6.16 -31.97
N THR A 708 -12.07 -5.50 -30.86
CA THR A 708 -12.78 -4.21 -30.88
C THR A 708 -11.95 -3.17 -31.62
N SER A 709 -10.64 -3.36 -31.64
CA SER A 709 -9.65 -2.54 -32.32
C SER A 709 -9.17 -3.20 -33.62
N ARG A 710 -9.08 -2.43 -34.69
CA ARG A 710 -8.61 -2.91 -36.01
C ARG A 710 -7.27 -2.29 -36.37
N PRO A 711 -6.35 -3.03 -37.04
CA PRO A 711 -5.10 -2.44 -37.49
C PRO A 711 -5.32 -1.16 -38.30
N PHE A 712 -4.62 -0.10 -37.92
CA PHE A 712 -4.72 1.23 -38.53
C PHE A 712 -3.33 1.83 -38.70
N VAL A 713 -3.15 2.62 -39.75
CA VAL A 713 -1.92 3.39 -39.97
C VAL A 713 -2.27 4.87 -39.83
N GLY A 714 -1.91 5.42 -38.68
CA GLY A 714 -2.07 6.82 -38.34
C GLY A 714 -0.87 7.67 -38.72
N ASN A 715 -0.92 8.92 -38.30
CA ASN A 715 0.10 9.93 -38.53
C ASN A 715 0.36 10.73 -37.23
N LEU A 716 1.15 11.81 -37.28
CA LEU A 716 1.50 12.60 -36.10
C LEU A 716 0.28 13.20 -35.36
N SER A 717 -0.85 13.44 -36.04
CA SER A 717 -2.09 13.89 -35.39
C SER A 717 -2.67 12.88 -34.40
N ASP A 718 -2.34 11.60 -34.59
CA ASP A 718 -2.84 10.51 -33.75
C ASP A 718 -1.92 10.23 -32.54
N LEU A 719 -0.75 10.88 -32.48
CA LEU A 719 0.27 10.63 -31.47
C LEU A 719 -0.01 11.40 -30.18
N ARG A 720 -0.08 10.67 -29.06
CA ARG A 720 -0.11 11.21 -27.69
C ARG A 720 1.20 10.85 -27.00
N LEU A 721 2.13 11.78 -26.97
CA LEU A 721 3.52 11.57 -26.56
C LEU A 721 3.84 12.27 -25.24
N GLY A 722 4.41 11.52 -24.31
CA GLY A 722 5.02 12.06 -23.10
C GLY A 722 6.47 12.45 -23.33
N LEU A 723 6.90 13.64 -22.87
CA LEU A 723 8.31 14.05 -22.88
C LEU A 723 8.78 14.33 -21.47
N LEU A 724 9.96 13.83 -21.12
CA LEU A 724 10.59 14.06 -19.83
C LEU A 724 12.11 13.89 -19.89
N SER A 725 12.81 14.26 -18.83
CA SER A 725 14.25 14.13 -18.71
C SER A 725 14.68 13.72 -17.30
N SER A 726 15.86 13.11 -17.18
CA SER A 726 16.49 12.77 -15.90
C SER A 726 17.98 13.11 -15.94
N GLY A 727 18.51 13.66 -14.84
CA GLY A 727 19.90 14.08 -14.75
C GLY A 727 20.24 15.26 -15.66
N SER A 728 21.49 15.31 -16.15
CA SER A 728 21.96 16.47 -16.93
C SER A 728 21.36 16.52 -18.34
N LEU A 729 20.69 17.62 -18.67
CA LEU A 729 20.15 17.91 -20.01
C LEU A 729 21.02 18.95 -20.74
N SER A 730 21.42 18.67 -21.99
CA SER A 730 22.12 19.65 -22.82
C SER A 730 21.12 20.53 -23.59
N SER A 731 21.47 21.80 -23.85
CA SER A 731 20.59 22.70 -24.61
C SER A 731 20.31 22.19 -26.04
N ASP A 732 21.23 21.47 -26.67
CA ASP A 732 20.97 20.83 -27.97
C ASP A 732 19.92 19.72 -27.86
N ALA A 733 19.94 18.93 -26.78
CA ALA A 733 18.94 17.91 -26.53
C ALA A 733 17.58 18.53 -26.19
N ALA A 734 17.57 19.60 -25.38
CA ALA A 734 16.37 20.37 -25.08
C ALA A 734 15.75 20.95 -26.36
N VAL A 735 16.55 21.61 -27.21
CA VAL A 735 16.08 22.15 -28.50
C VAL A 735 15.61 21.02 -29.44
N ALA A 736 16.24 19.84 -29.42
CA ALA A 736 15.79 18.70 -30.20
C ALA A 736 14.42 18.20 -29.74
N SER A 737 14.21 18.04 -28.43
CA SER A 737 12.90 17.70 -27.85
C SER A 737 11.84 18.75 -28.16
N ALA A 738 12.20 20.04 -28.13
CA ALA A 738 11.31 21.13 -28.50
C ALA A 738 10.88 21.09 -29.97
N ARG A 739 11.80 20.77 -30.89
CA ARG A 739 11.49 20.60 -32.32
C ARG A 739 10.54 19.42 -32.55
N LEU A 740 10.78 18.31 -31.86
CA LEU A 740 9.88 17.15 -31.89
C LEU A 740 8.48 17.52 -31.39
N ALA A 741 8.39 18.18 -30.24
CA ALA A 741 7.13 18.65 -29.67
C ALA A 741 6.40 19.61 -30.64
N ALA A 742 7.13 20.52 -31.28
CA ALA A 742 6.58 21.45 -32.26
C ALA A 742 6.00 20.75 -33.49
N TRP A 743 6.63 19.66 -33.96
CA TRP A 743 6.10 18.85 -35.06
C TRP A 743 4.83 18.10 -34.69
N VAL A 744 4.79 17.47 -33.51
CA VAL A 744 3.60 16.75 -33.04
C VAL A 744 2.43 17.71 -32.82
N VAL A 745 2.65 18.80 -32.08
CA VAL A 745 1.61 19.82 -31.83
C VAL A 745 1.18 20.51 -33.12
N GLY A 746 2.12 20.78 -34.04
CA GLY A 746 1.83 21.39 -35.33
C GLY A 746 1.00 20.51 -36.28
N ALA A 747 0.96 19.19 -36.01
CA ALA A 747 0.12 18.22 -36.70
C ALA A 747 -1.18 17.89 -35.94
N ASP A 748 -1.54 18.68 -34.92
CA ASP A 748 -2.69 18.45 -34.05
C ASP A 748 -2.58 17.18 -33.18
N GLY A 749 -1.37 16.75 -32.84
CA GLY A 749 -1.10 15.71 -31.84
C GLY A 749 -0.97 16.27 -30.41
N THR A 750 -0.76 15.39 -29.43
CA THR A 750 -0.68 15.76 -28.00
C THR A 750 0.71 15.53 -27.43
N ILE A 751 1.22 16.52 -26.69
CA ILE A 751 2.42 16.41 -25.87
C ILE A 751 2.04 16.61 -24.40
N VAL A 752 2.52 15.75 -23.50
CA VAL A 752 2.42 15.94 -22.05
C VAL A 752 3.82 15.95 -21.43
N ILE A 753 4.10 16.97 -20.61
CA ILE A 753 5.37 17.12 -19.88
C ILE A 753 5.07 17.23 -18.38
N PRO A 754 5.78 16.52 -17.49
CA PRO A 754 5.62 16.71 -16.06
C PRO A 754 6.09 18.11 -15.63
N ASP A 755 5.37 18.72 -14.69
CA ASP A 755 5.81 19.97 -14.07
C ASP A 755 7.16 19.79 -13.36
N GLY A 756 7.99 20.84 -13.39
CA GLY A 756 9.35 20.81 -12.85
C GLY A 756 10.37 19.98 -13.64
N ASP A 757 10.03 19.45 -14.81
CA ASP A 757 11.01 18.78 -15.68
C ASP A 757 12.06 19.77 -16.22
N ALA A 758 13.32 19.35 -16.33
CA ALA A 758 14.42 20.20 -16.81
C ALA A 758 14.20 20.73 -18.25
N LEU A 759 13.36 20.07 -19.06
CA LEU A 759 12.92 20.60 -20.36
C LEU A 759 12.21 21.96 -20.21
N LEU A 760 11.37 22.14 -19.20
CA LEU A 760 10.62 23.37 -18.96
C LEU A 760 11.50 24.49 -18.39
N GLU A 761 12.64 24.13 -17.78
CA GLU A 761 13.62 25.07 -17.25
C GLU A 761 14.64 25.56 -18.30
N ASP A 762 14.85 24.80 -19.38
CA ASP A 762 15.79 25.17 -20.44
C ASP A 762 15.25 26.31 -21.33
N ALA A 763 16.01 27.40 -21.41
CA ALA A 763 15.63 28.58 -22.17
C ALA A 763 15.52 28.32 -23.68
N GLY A 764 16.28 27.37 -24.22
CA GLY A 764 16.22 26.97 -25.62
C GLY A 764 14.92 26.25 -25.96
N PHE A 765 14.49 25.32 -25.10
CA PHE A 765 13.22 24.63 -25.21
C PHE A 765 12.04 25.61 -25.19
N VAL A 766 11.98 26.46 -24.15
CA VAL A 766 10.93 27.47 -23.96
C VAL A 766 10.88 28.45 -25.13
N ALA A 767 12.03 28.97 -25.56
CA ALA A 767 12.10 29.93 -26.67
C ALA A 767 11.72 29.30 -28.01
N HIS A 768 12.07 28.02 -28.24
CA HIS A 768 11.74 27.33 -29.49
C HIS A 768 10.24 27.09 -29.65
N LEU A 769 9.55 26.72 -28.56
CA LEU A 769 8.10 26.56 -28.54
C LEU A 769 7.33 27.89 -28.37
N GLY A 770 8.04 28.97 -28.03
CA GLY A 770 7.46 30.30 -27.82
C GLY A 770 6.47 30.33 -26.66
N LEU A 771 6.76 29.60 -25.58
CA LEU A 771 5.90 29.52 -24.40
C LEU A 771 6.00 30.82 -23.59
N SER A 772 4.85 31.39 -23.23
CA SER A 772 4.77 32.58 -22.39
C SER A 772 4.78 32.25 -20.89
N ALA A 773 4.43 31.01 -20.52
CA ALA A 773 4.44 30.48 -19.16
C ALA A 773 4.61 28.95 -19.21
N THR A 774 5.13 28.39 -18.11
CA THR A 774 5.32 26.95 -17.89
C THR A 774 4.50 26.51 -16.67
N THR A 775 3.23 26.91 -16.62
CA THR A 775 2.31 26.51 -15.54
C THR A 775 1.56 25.24 -15.93
N PRO A 776 1.24 24.36 -14.97
CA PRO A 776 0.41 23.18 -15.23
C PRO A 776 -0.92 23.53 -15.92
N THR A 777 -1.26 22.75 -16.94
CA THR A 777 -2.56 22.77 -17.62
C THR A 777 -3.39 21.52 -17.35
N LEU A 778 -2.79 20.50 -16.73
CA LEU A 778 -3.46 19.28 -16.29
C LEU A 778 -3.12 19.01 -14.82
N SER A 779 -4.13 18.62 -14.03
CA SER A 779 -3.89 17.97 -12.74
C SER A 779 -3.23 16.60 -12.97
N HIS A 780 -2.52 16.09 -11.97
CA HIS A 780 -1.96 14.74 -12.01
C HIS A 780 -3.02 13.68 -12.39
N GLY A 781 -2.75 12.91 -13.45
CA GLY A 781 -3.63 11.86 -13.96
C GLY A 781 -4.86 12.33 -14.72
N HIS A 782 -5.05 13.65 -14.93
CA HIS A 782 -6.16 14.16 -15.72
C HIS A 782 -5.94 13.88 -17.22
N LYS A 783 -6.94 13.28 -17.87
CA LYS A 783 -6.94 13.03 -19.32
C LYS A 783 -6.77 14.31 -20.13
N ALA A 784 -5.84 14.31 -21.08
CA ALA A 784 -5.72 15.37 -22.08
C ALA A 784 -6.82 15.21 -23.15
N VAL A 785 -7.83 16.09 -23.13
CA VAL A 785 -8.99 16.00 -24.04
C VAL A 785 -8.78 16.76 -25.35
N GLN A 786 -7.98 17.82 -25.33
CA GLN A 786 -7.66 18.62 -26.51
C GLN A 786 -6.23 18.32 -26.97
N PRO A 787 -5.97 18.20 -28.27
CA PRO A 787 -4.60 18.12 -28.76
C PRO A 787 -3.82 19.41 -28.50
N GLY A 788 -2.50 19.29 -28.33
CA GLY A 788 -1.61 20.40 -28.01
C GLY A 788 -0.57 20.04 -26.96
N LEU A 789 0.13 21.07 -26.46
CA LEU A 789 1.13 20.92 -25.40
C LEU A 789 0.49 21.10 -24.02
N HIS A 790 0.62 20.10 -23.16
CA HIS A 790 0.18 20.15 -21.78
C HIS A 790 1.34 20.00 -20.80
N ILE A 791 1.22 20.70 -19.68
CA ILE A 791 2.07 20.48 -18.51
C ILE A 791 1.21 19.84 -17.43
N MET A 792 1.64 18.71 -16.90
CA MET A 792 0.92 17.96 -15.87
C MET A 792 1.56 18.18 -14.50
N ASP A 793 0.76 18.59 -13.53
CA ASP A 793 1.20 18.70 -12.13
C ASP A 793 1.71 17.35 -11.58
N THR A 794 2.82 17.39 -10.84
CA THR A 794 3.49 16.21 -10.29
C THR A 794 4.42 16.59 -9.11
N PRO A 795 4.64 15.71 -8.13
CA PRO A 795 5.53 16.00 -7.00
C PRO A 795 7.03 15.80 -7.28
N GLY A 796 7.43 15.53 -8.54
CA GLY A 796 8.84 15.41 -8.94
C GLY A 796 9.51 14.05 -8.64
N VAL A 797 8.73 12.99 -8.40
CA VAL A 797 9.24 11.61 -8.32
C VAL A 797 9.06 10.92 -9.67
N TRP A 798 10.14 10.37 -10.24
CA TRP A 798 10.16 9.79 -11.58
C TRP A 798 9.00 8.83 -11.88
N THR A 799 8.85 7.77 -11.08
CA THR A 799 7.82 6.74 -11.28
C THR A 799 6.41 7.32 -11.15
N GLU A 800 6.20 8.29 -10.24
CA GLU A 800 4.91 8.96 -10.07
C GLU A 800 4.58 9.84 -11.28
N SER A 801 5.56 10.56 -11.84
CA SER A 801 5.39 11.33 -13.08
C SER A 801 4.98 10.44 -14.25
N LEU A 802 5.62 9.27 -14.41
CA LEU A 802 5.22 8.30 -15.43
C LEU A 802 3.78 7.82 -15.21
N THR A 803 3.38 7.56 -13.96
CA THR A 803 2.02 7.14 -13.62
C THR A 803 0.99 8.22 -13.97
N GLY A 804 1.23 9.48 -13.61
CA GLY A 804 0.32 10.57 -13.98
C GLY A 804 0.19 10.74 -15.49
N MET A 805 1.31 10.65 -16.22
CA MET A 805 1.31 10.77 -17.68
C MET A 805 0.59 9.60 -18.37
N GLY A 806 0.74 8.38 -17.86
CA GLY A 806 -0.01 7.24 -18.41
C GLY A 806 -1.51 7.39 -18.19
N ALA A 807 -1.92 7.84 -17.00
CA ALA A 807 -3.32 8.13 -16.70
C ALA A 807 -3.90 9.28 -17.55
N SER A 808 -3.08 10.24 -17.98
CA SER A 808 -3.53 11.35 -18.83
C SER A 808 -3.83 10.95 -20.28
N GLY A 809 -3.54 9.69 -20.65
CA GLY A 809 -3.82 9.14 -21.98
C GLY A 809 -2.62 9.16 -22.93
N VAL A 810 -1.40 9.27 -22.42
CA VAL A 810 -0.18 9.14 -23.23
C VAL A 810 0.00 7.70 -23.69
N ASP A 811 0.17 7.48 -25.00
CA ASP A 811 0.40 6.14 -25.58
C ASP A 811 1.86 5.71 -25.58
N LEU A 812 2.77 6.68 -25.54
CA LEU A 812 4.21 6.48 -25.64
C LEU A 812 4.94 7.59 -24.88
N MET A 813 6.01 7.24 -24.18
CA MET A 813 6.85 8.21 -23.48
C MET A 813 8.26 8.21 -24.09
N LEU A 814 8.88 9.38 -24.14
CA LEU A 814 10.25 9.57 -24.62
C LEU A 814 11.03 10.37 -23.59
N ALA A 815 12.07 9.75 -23.03
CA ALA A 815 12.93 10.34 -22.02
C ALA A 815 14.34 10.59 -22.52
N HIS A 816 14.86 11.79 -22.25
CA HIS A 816 16.30 12.04 -22.31
C HIS A 816 16.96 11.63 -20.99
N ILE A 817 18.03 10.84 -21.07
CA ILE A 817 18.76 10.31 -19.91
C ILE A 817 20.15 10.92 -19.83
N GLY A 818 20.38 11.71 -18.77
CA GLY A 818 21.64 12.38 -18.45
C GLY A 818 22.44 11.74 -17.31
N GLU A 819 21.88 10.73 -16.62
CA GLU A 819 22.54 10.02 -15.52
C GLU A 819 22.65 8.51 -15.75
N HIS A 820 21.62 7.74 -15.45
CA HIS A 820 21.55 6.29 -15.61
C HIS A 820 20.17 5.91 -16.17
N PRO A 821 20.01 4.73 -16.79
CA PRO A 821 18.71 4.25 -17.22
C PRO A 821 17.71 4.27 -16.06
N MET A 822 16.53 4.82 -16.33
CA MET A 822 15.47 4.96 -15.34
C MET A 822 14.45 3.82 -15.47
N PRO A 823 13.75 3.44 -14.38
CA PRO A 823 12.64 2.50 -14.47
C PRO A 823 11.56 3.02 -15.44
N GLY A 824 11.07 2.17 -16.33
CA GLY A 824 9.93 2.50 -17.19
C GLY A 824 8.60 2.25 -16.51
N HIS A 825 7.56 2.30 -17.34
CA HIS A 825 6.18 2.07 -16.92
C HIS A 825 5.70 0.69 -17.42
N PRO A 826 4.96 -0.11 -16.63
CA PRO A 826 4.58 -1.48 -17.01
C PRO A 826 3.58 -1.57 -18.18
N MET A 827 2.70 -0.59 -18.33
CA MET A 827 1.74 -0.50 -19.44
C MET A 827 2.23 0.37 -20.61
N ILE A 828 2.57 1.64 -20.35
CA ILE A 828 2.98 2.58 -21.40
C ILE A 828 4.47 2.42 -21.72
N PRO A 829 4.85 2.19 -22.99
CA PRO A 829 6.24 2.09 -23.37
C PRO A 829 6.99 3.41 -23.15
N LEU A 830 8.23 3.30 -22.66
CA LEU A 830 9.16 4.41 -22.47
C LEU A 830 10.42 4.16 -23.31
N ILE A 831 10.62 5.01 -24.33
CA ILE A 831 11.88 5.08 -25.10
C ILE A 831 12.85 5.97 -24.33
N GLN A 832 14.03 5.45 -24.02
CA GLN A 832 15.10 6.19 -23.37
C GLN A 832 16.24 6.46 -24.36
N TRP A 833 16.63 7.73 -24.48
CA TRP A 833 17.75 8.13 -25.32
C TRP A 833 18.72 9.04 -24.59
N THR A 834 19.96 9.10 -25.05
CA THR A 834 20.96 10.01 -24.48
C THR A 834 21.75 10.75 -25.55
N SER A 835 22.09 12.00 -25.28
CA SER A 835 23.08 12.78 -26.01
C SER A 835 24.42 12.89 -25.27
N ASN A 836 24.53 12.26 -24.09
CA ASN A 836 25.73 12.29 -23.28
C ASN A 836 26.61 11.08 -23.62
N GLU A 837 27.78 11.31 -24.23
CA GLU A 837 28.71 10.25 -24.66
C GLU A 837 29.10 9.32 -23.51
N ARG A 838 29.33 9.87 -22.31
CA ARG A 838 29.69 9.06 -21.14
C ARG A 838 28.56 8.10 -20.75
N ILE A 839 27.31 8.57 -20.80
CA ILE A 839 26.15 7.75 -20.46
C ILE A 839 25.91 6.69 -21.55
N ALA A 840 26.08 7.06 -22.83
CA ALA A 840 26.01 6.10 -23.93
C ALA A 840 27.07 5.01 -23.82
N ASP A 841 28.30 5.35 -23.41
CA ASP A 841 29.40 4.40 -23.25
C ASP A 841 29.16 3.44 -22.07
N LEU A 842 28.60 3.94 -20.97
CA LEU A 842 28.33 3.13 -19.76
C LEU A 842 27.06 2.27 -19.90
N TYR A 843 26.00 2.84 -20.44
CA TYR A 843 24.64 2.27 -20.39
C TYR A 843 24.00 2.06 -21.75
N GLY A 844 24.74 2.15 -22.86
CA GLY A 844 24.19 2.03 -24.21
C GLY A 844 23.47 0.71 -24.52
N ALA A 845 23.69 -0.34 -23.71
CA ALA A 845 22.96 -1.60 -23.80
C ALA A 845 21.55 -1.56 -23.16
N ASP A 846 21.28 -0.55 -22.32
CA ASP A 846 20.03 -0.33 -21.59
C ASP A 846 19.26 0.91 -22.08
N LEU A 847 19.81 1.61 -23.07
CA LEU A 847 19.18 2.77 -23.73
C LEU A 847 18.73 2.39 -25.14
N ASP A 848 17.54 2.85 -25.51
CA ASP A 848 16.95 2.53 -26.81
C ASP A 848 17.65 3.30 -27.94
N ALA A 849 18.25 4.45 -27.64
CA ALA A 849 19.01 5.22 -28.62
C ALA A 849 20.13 6.09 -28.03
N ARG A 850 21.14 6.34 -28.86
CA ARG A 850 22.16 7.35 -28.64
C ARG A 850 22.10 8.42 -29.73
N ALA A 851 22.33 9.67 -29.36
CA ALA A 851 22.38 10.75 -30.32
C ALA A 851 23.67 10.66 -31.16
N GLU A 852 23.55 10.77 -32.49
CA GLU A 852 24.68 10.75 -33.42
C GLU A 852 24.67 11.99 -34.32
N GLY A 853 25.84 12.54 -34.62
CA GLY A 853 25.99 13.70 -35.50
C GLY A 853 25.46 15.01 -34.90
N SER A 854 25.07 15.95 -35.78
CA SER A 854 24.58 17.29 -35.38
C SER A 854 23.24 17.19 -34.66
N GLY A 855 23.07 18.01 -33.61
CA GLY A 855 21.81 18.17 -32.86
C GLY A 855 20.59 18.47 -33.72
N GLU A 856 20.80 19.06 -34.89
CA GLU A 856 19.71 19.36 -35.84
C GLU A 856 19.02 18.12 -36.39
N ASN A 857 19.70 16.97 -36.44
CA ASN A 857 19.18 15.72 -37.02
C ASN A 857 18.51 14.82 -35.98
N TRP A 858 18.75 15.04 -34.68
CA TRP A 858 18.21 14.19 -33.62
C TRP A 858 16.68 14.10 -33.60
N PRO A 859 15.91 15.19 -33.80
CA PRO A 859 14.45 15.11 -33.81
C PRO A 859 13.90 14.12 -34.84
N ALA A 860 14.47 14.11 -36.05
CA ALA A 860 14.05 13.19 -37.11
C ALA A 860 14.43 11.74 -36.81
N ALA A 861 15.59 11.51 -36.18
CA ALA A 861 15.97 10.18 -35.71
C ALA A 861 15.03 9.66 -34.61
N LEU A 862 14.63 10.51 -33.67
CA LEU A 862 13.68 10.18 -32.61
C LEU A 862 12.29 9.85 -33.18
N LEU A 863 11.81 10.60 -34.18
CA LEU A 863 10.58 10.23 -34.91
C LEU A 863 10.71 8.87 -35.60
N GLY A 864 11.85 8.59 -36.23
CA GLY A 864 12.10 7.29 -36.85
C GLY A 864 12.09 6.13 -35.84
N LEU A 865 12.52 6.36 -34.60
CA LEU A 865 12.41 5.37 -33.52
C LEU A 865 10.96 5.13 -33.10
N ILE A 866 10.17 6.21 -32.96
CA ILE A 866 8.73 6.12 -32.66
C ILE A 866 8.02 5.33 -33.78
N GLU A 867 8.33 5.63 -35.04
CA GLU A 867 7.79 4.91 -36.19
C GLU A 867 8.20 3.42 -36.16
N SER A 868 9.47 3.13 -35.90
CA SER A 868 9.97 1.75 -35.79
C SER A 868 9.29 0.97 -34.68
N LEU A 869 9.10 1.58 -33.50
CA LEU A 869 8.38 0.99 -32.38
C LEU A 869 6.93 0.68 -32.77
N SER A 870 6.24 1.61 -33.44
CA SER A 870 4.85 1.41 -33.88
C SER A 870 4.70 0.19 -34.80
N ARG A 871 5.73 -0.10 -35.61
CA ARG A 871 5.78 -1.28 -36.51
C ARG A 871 6.18 -2.58 -35.82
N GLY A 872 6.45 -2.56 -34.51
CA GLY A 872 7.00 -3.70 -33.78
C GLY A 872 8.49 -3.96 -34.06
N GLY A 873 9.23 -2.95 -34.51
CA GLY A 873 10.66 -3.07 -34.85
C GLY A 873 11.55 -3.37 -33.64
N PHE A 874 11.14 -2.94 -32.45
CA PHE A 874 11.77 -3.28 -31.18
C PHE A 874 10.80 -3.13 -30.01
N THR A 875 11.13 -3.73 -28.87
CA THR A 875 10.47 -3.49 -27.58
C THR A 875 11.39 -2.63 -26.72
N PRO A 876 10.93 -1.50 -26.17
CA PRO A 876 11.72 -0.66 -25.28
C PRO A 876 12.39 -1.46 -24.17
N LEU A 877 13.64 -1.14 -23.90
CA LEU A 877 14.46 -1.88 -22.93
C LEU A 877 13.89 -1.81 -21.52
N SER A 878 13.23 -0.70 -21.18
CA SER A 878 12.52 -0.51 -19.92
C SER A 878 11.41 -1.55 -19.68
N LEU A 879 10.79 -2.06 -20.75
CA LEU A 879 9.76 -3.11 -20.68
C LEU A 879 10.34 -4.53 -20.52
N ARG A 880 11.68 -4.68 -20.51
CA ARG A 880 12.36 -5.98 -20.30
C ARG A 880 12.62 -6.28 -18.82
N GLY A 881 11.87 -5.64 -17.92
CA GLY A 881 11.85 -5.94 -16.49
C GLY A 881 12.18 -4.74 -15.60
N ASN A 882 12.84 -3.70 -16.11
CA ASN A 882 13.11 -2.48 -15.35
C ASN A 882 11.94 -1.49 -15.45
N ALA A 883 10.79 -1.88 -14.90
CA ALA A 883 9.59 -1.06 -14.86
C ALA A 883 8.95 -1.10 -13.46
N ASP A 884 8.33 0.01 -13.07
CA ASP A 884 7.60 0.11 -11.81
C ASP A 884 6.38 1.02 -11.94
N PHE A 885 5.50 0.99 -10.96
CA PHE A 885 4.27 1.78 -10.93
C PHE A 885 4.01 2.33 -9.54
N GLN A 886 3.79 3.64 -9.43
CA GLN A 886 3.59 4.29 -8.14
C GLN A 886 2.60 5.42 -8.30
N ILE A 887 1.48 5.32 -7.59
CA ILE A 887 0.52 6.42 -7.53
C ILE A 887 1.02 7.46 -6.55
N THR A 888 0.95 8.72 -6.96
CA THR A 888 1.27 9.84 -6.08
C THR A 888 0.18 10.07 -5.05
N ARG A 889 0.59 10.54 -3.87
CA ARG A 889 -0.34 11.11 -2.89
C ARG A 889 -0.43 12.63 -2.99
N GLY A 890 0.24 13.27 -3.95
CA GLY A 890 0.28 14.72 -4.09
C GLY A 890 0.92 15.43 -2.89
N LEU A 891 0.78 16.76 -2.85
CA LEU A 891 1.41 17.62 -1.83
C LEU A 891 0.81 17.42 -0.42
N LEU A 892 -0.47 17.07 -0.33
CA LEU A 892 -1.23 16.90 0.92
C LEU A 892 -1.36 15.41 1.32
N GLY A 893 -0.65 14.54 0.61
CA GLY A 893 -0.61 13.11 0.80
C GLY A 893 -0.03 12.65 2.12
N VAL A 894 -0.81 11.93 2.94
CA VAL A 894 -0.30 11.27 4.16
C VAL A 894 -0.84 9.86 4.32
N SER A 895 -0.14 9.07 5.12
CA SER A 895 -0.58 7.73 5.56
C SER A 895 -1.34 7.87 6.87
N MET A 896 -2.59 7.40 6.88
CA MET A 896 -3.43 7.28 8.07
C MET A 896 -3.48 5.84 8.48
#